data_AF-A0A1X7PYT8-F1
#
_entry.id   AF-A0A1X7PYT8-F1
#
_cell.length_a   1.000
_cell.length_b   1.000
_cell.length_c   1.000
_cell.angle_alpha   90.00
_cell.angle_beta   90.00
_cell.angle_gamma   90.00
#
_symmetry.space_group_name_H-M   'P 1'
#
loop_
_entity.id
_entity.type
_entity.pdbx_description
1 polymer ?
#
loop_
_entity_poly.entity_id
_entity_poly.type
_entity_poly.pdbx_seq_one_letter_code
_entity_poly.pdbx_strand_id
1 'polypeptide(L)'
;MNTLIEGSAPPRTALVVLGMHRSGTSAIAGVLAHMGSDLPKELMPPGDANPKGYFESMKAYRLNDDLLMSAGSSWDDSAAFNTEWYASPRFPEYRARAAKVIEEEFGGSGFFVMKDPRMCRLLPFWQRVLADLDVGPRYVCIHRHPKEVAASLTRREGWPETVGLLLWLRHALEAEAGSRGQSRVFVSYDGLLSDWRATVARIGEGLGLSWPRHPDNAASDIEAFLSGELRHFRAAGETMPRHSLAFAWVARAYEVFERWAADGEQAADYAELDAVRAAFDEASPLLGVIAQETRGLQAKLAKAETALATVRAESIGHAANHATEQRKRGAAEARIAELEGQFGDNALARSQAEQALVALQESFGHQQRELDRLRGRANEDQTNIANLSSSLDEVARAKQQLESDLAQMRSAFLQRGHELDELRDQTEQDKGKIARLSGELEAARDELERLEQRHERDARHLAQMARQLAPLIRQELGAVLDSKRAEEVVARLEREKAALAVSKTSLETRLSVLSEEMARERMAAASHVSGLTAELDNLKPLEKKVEEISLELDRKAAALETIASEVNRLAAERDNLKPLEKKVEEVSSELDRKSAALEAVTTEISVIRTERDSLKPLEKKAEEAGKALEHKAAELEAFKQAVASSTSWRLTAPLRGISRLLKGR
;
A
#
# COMPACT_ATOMS: atom_id res chain seq x y z
N MET A 1 -105.07 -27.94 55.77
CA MET A 1 -104.83 -27.08 54.59
C MET A 1 -103.58 -26.28 54.83
N ASN A 2 -102.62 -26.31 53.89
CA ASN A 2 -101.73 -25.21 53.52
C ASN A 2 -100.82 -25.74 52.40
N THR A 3 -101.29 -25.60 51.16
CA THR A 3 -100.48 -25.83 49.98
C THR A 3 -99.43 -24.73 49.91
N LEU A 4 -98.16 -25.08 50.06
CA LEU A 4 -97.07 -24.18 49.68
C LEU A 4 -97.10 -24.06 48.16
N ILE A 5 -97.34 -22.85 47.67
CA ILE A 5 -97.23 -22.53 46.25
C ILE A 5 -95.74 -22.43 45.95
N GLU A 6 -95.20 -23.36 45.16
CA GLU A 6 -93.87 -23.21 44.60
C GLU A 6 -93.89 -22.02 43.63
N GLY A 7 -93.24 -20.93 44.04
CA GLY A 7 -93.17 -19.72 43.25
C GLY A 7 -92.32 -19.94 42.00
N SER A 8 -92.96 -19.93 40.84
CA SER A 8 -92.26 -19.84 39.56
C SER A 8 -91.28 -18.67 39.59
N ALA A 9 -90.05 -18.89 39.12
CA ALA A 9 -89.07 -17.82 38.98
C ALA A 9 -89.58 -16.75 38.00
N PRO A 10 -89.27 -15.45 38.21
CA PRO A 10 -89.76 -14.40 37.32
C PRO A 10 -89.28 -14.65 35.88
N PRO A 11 -90.16 -14.46 34.87
CA PRO A 11 -89.88 -14.85 33.48
C PRO A 11 -88.67 -14.10 32.93
N ARG A 12 -87.71 -14.84 32.39
CA ARG A 12 -86.44 -14.29 31.91
C ARG A 12 -86.67 -13.50 30.63
N THR A 13 -86.06 -12.33 30.53
CA THR A 13 -86.14 -11.46 29.34
C THR A 13 -84.76 -11.23 28.74
N ALA A 14 -84.64 -11.44 27.43
CA ALA A 14 -83.43 -11.14 26.66
C ALA A 14 -83.68 -9.94 25.73
N LEU A 15 -82.95 -8.85 25.93
CA LEU A 15 -82.89 -7.75 24.96
C LEU A 15 -81.93 -8.13 23.84
N VAL A 16 -82.48 -8.57 22.71
CA VAL A 16 -81.69 -9.00 21.55
C VAL A 16 -81.48 -7.80 20.63
N VAL A 17 -80.24 -7.30 20.59
CA VAL A 17 -79.85 -6.16 19.75
C VAL A 17 -79.51 -6.66 18.34
N LEU A 18 -80.25 -6.17 17.35
CA LEU A 18 -80.12 -6.51 15.94
C LEU A 18 -79.65 -5.30 15.13
N GLY A 19 -78.74 -5.52 14.20
CA GLY A 19 -78.22 -4.50 13.29
C GLY A 19 -76.90 -4.91 12.66
N MET A 20 -76.59 -4.40 11.47
CA MET A 20 -75.32 -4.65 10.80
C MET A 20 -74.12 -4.14 11.63
N HIS A 21 -72.94 -4.75 11.44
CA HIS A 21 -71.67 -4.21 11.91
C HIS A 21 -71.55 -2.71 11.57
N ARG A 22 -71.04 -1.90 12.49
CA ARG A 22 -70.92 -0.41 12.39
C ARG A 22 -72.24 0.38 12.44
N SER A 23 -73.41 -0.26 12.45
CA SER A 23 -74.73 0.41 12.63
C SER A 23 -75.06 0.84 14.06
N GLY A 24 -74.07 0.95 14.95
CA GLY A 24 -74.29 1.39 16.34
C GLY A 24 -74.69 0.30 17.34
N THR A 25 -74.67 -0.99 16.97
CA THR A 25 -75.08 -2.10 17.85
C THR A 25 -74.32 -2.15 19.19
N SER A 26 -73.02 -1.82 19.21
CA SER A 26 -72.25 -1.69 20.46
C SER A 26 -72.69 -0.50 21.32
N ALA A 27 -73.12 0.60 20.69
CA ALA A 27 -73.56 1.80 21.40
C ALA A 27 -74.91 1.57 22.10
N ILE A 28 -75.90 0.98 21.40
CA ILE A 28 -77.17 0.67 22.05
C ILE A 28 -77.01 -0.43 23.11
N ALA A 29 -76.18 -1.46 22.88
CA ALA A 29 -75.92 -2.49 23.88
C ALA A 29 -75.28 -1.92 25.17
N GLY A 30 -74.35 -0.97 25.06
CA GLY A 30 -73.80 -0.25 26.22
C GLY A 30 -74.84 0.60 26.96
N VAL A 31 -75.71 1.30 26.22
CA VAL A 31 -76.82 2.06 26.83
C VAL A 31 -77.81 1.15 27.56
N LEU A 32 -78.19 0.00 26.98
CA LEU A 32 -79.05 -0.98 27.63
C LEU A 32 -78.42 -1.57 28.90
N ALA A 33 -77.10 -1.81 28.88
CA ALA A 33 -76.37 -2.23 30.08
C ALA A 33 -76.39 -1.14 31.18
N HIS A 34 -76.16 0.14 30.82
CA HIS A 34 -76.27 1.24 31.78
C HIS A 34 -77.69 1.45 32.31
N MET A 35 -78.74 1.09 31.55
CA MET A 35 -80.14 1.04 31.98
C MET A 35 -80.48 -0.18 32.86
N GLY A 36 -79.53 -1.09 33.09
CA GLY A 36 -79.65 -2.21 34.04
C GLY A 36 -79.86 -3.59 33.42
N SER A 37 -79.56 -3.79 32.13
CA SER A 37 -79.44 -5.15 31.55
C SER A 37 -78.10 -5.79 31.90
N ASP A 38 -78.12 -7.04 32.36
CA ASP A 38 -76.89 -7.82 32.56
C ASP A 38 -76.15 -8.07 31.24
N LEU A 39 -74.81 -8.00 31.31
CA LEU A 39 -73.89 -8.32 30.21
C LEU A 39 -73.38 -9.77 30.30
N PRO A 40 -72.94 -10.38 29.19
CA PRO A 40 -72.37 -11.72 29.20
C PRO A 40 -71.03 -11.76 29.95
N LYS A 41 -70.72 -12.89 30.60
CA LYS A 41 -69.47 -13.07 31.37
C LYS A 41 -68.19 -12.97 30.52
N GLU A 42 -68.13 -13.56 29.33
CA GLU A 42 -66.95 -13.47 28.45
C GLU A 42 -67.17 -12.39 27.37
N LEU A 43 -67.07 -11.12 27.75
CA LEU A 43 -67.13 -9.99 26.81
C LEU A 43 -65.97 -10.04 25.79
N MET A 44 -66.29 -9.86 24.51
CA MET A 44 -65.29 -9.65 23.46
C MET A 44 -64.46 -8.38 23.76
N PRO A 45 -63.12 -8.47 23.80
CA PRO A 45 -62.25 -7.37 24.21
C PRO A 45 -62.30 -6.18 23.23
N PRO A 46 -62.06 -4.95 23.72
CA PRO A 46 -61.92 -3.77 22.85
C PRO A 46 -60.70 -3.91 21.91
N GLY A 47 -60.71 -3.13 20.84
CA GLY A 47 -59.58 -2.98 19.92
C GLY A 47 -59.76 -1.74 19.03
N ASP A 48 -58.77 -1.44 18.19
CA ASP A 48 -58.64 -0.16 17.48
C ASP A 48 -59.90 0.32 16.74
N ALA A 49 -60.65 -0.61 16.14
CA ALA A 49 -61.89 -0.30 15.42
C ALA A 49 -63.10 0.04 16.33
N ASN A 50 -63.01 -0.24 17.63
CA ASN A 50 -64.03 0.04 18.65
C ASN A 50 -63.42 0.03 20.08
N PRO A 51 -62.75 1.12 20.52
CA PRO A 51 -62.03 1.14 21.80
C PRO A 51 -62.92 1.03 23.06
N LYS A 52 -64.22 1.32 22.95
CA LYS A 52 -65.18 1.26 24.07
C LYS A 52 -65.73 -0.16 24.35
N GLY A 53 -65.20 -1.18 23.68
CA GLY A 53 -65.64 -2.58 23.84
C GLY A 53 -66.81 -2.94 22.93
N TYR A 54 -66.93 -4.22 22.56
CA TYR A 54 -67.94 -4.65 21.60
C TYR A 54 -69.30 -4.93 22.20
N PHE A 55 -69.41 -5.24 23.50
CA PHE A 55 -70.66 -5.68 24.14
C PHE A 55 -71.24 -6.95 23.48
N GLU A 56 -70.36 -7.83 23.00
CA GLU A 56 -70.67 -9.13 22.38
C GLU A 56 -70.12 -10.23 23.30
N SER A 57 -70.85 -11.34 23.48
CA SER A 57 -70.26 -12.53 24.11
C SER A 57 -69.29 -13.18 23.14
N MET A 58 -68.06 -13.39 23.58
CA MET A 58 -67.03 -14.05 22.79
C MET A 58 -67.39 -15.52 22.49
N LYS A 59 -68.19 -16.18 23.34
CA LYS A 59 -68.70 -17.53 23.08
C LYS A 59 -69.83 -17.53 22.06
N ALA A 60 -70.78 -16.58 22.17
CA ALA A 60 -71.84 -16.43 21.17
C ALA A 60 -71.25 -16.07 19.79
N TYR A 61 -70.27 -15.16 19.76
CA TYR A 61 -69.51 -14.81 18.55
C TYR A 61 -68.88 -16.03 17.87
N ARG A 62 -68.07 -16.81 18.61
CA ARG A 62 -67.43 -18.03 18.09
C ARG A 62 -68.48 -19.02 17.56
N LEU A 63 -69.57 -19.23 18.30
CA LEU A 63 -70.65 -20.14 17.92
C LEU A 63 -71.39 -19.66 16.66
N ASN A 64 -71.63 -18.37 16.50
CA ASN A 64 -72.30 -17.80 15.33
C ASN A 64 -71.43 -17.91 14.07
N ASP A 65 -70.11 -17.70 14.18
CA ASP A 65 -69.16 -17.85 13.06
C ASP A 65 -69.01 -19.32 12.63
N ASP A 66 -68.86 -20.24 13.60
CA ASP A 66 -68.91 -21.69 13.40
C ASP A 66 -70.19 -22.14 12.68
N LEU A 67 -71.36 -21.63 13.13
CA LEU A 67 -72.67 -21.99 12.60
C LEU A 67 -72.81 -21.53 11.14
N LEU A 68 -72.52 -20.26 10.86
CA LEU A 68 -72.53 -19.71 9.49
C LEU A 68 -71.63 -20.52 8.56
N MET A 69 -70.38 -20.80 8.98
CA MET A 69 -69.45 -21.62 8.22
C MET A 69 -69.99 -23.04 7.97
N SER A 70 -70.65 -23.65 8.97
CA SER A 70 -71.29 -24.98 8.82
C SER A 70 -72.51 -24.97 7.89
N ALA A 71 -73.10 -23.82 7.63
CA ALA A 71 -74.17 -23.59 6.65
C ALA A 71 -73.66 -23.16 5.26
N GLY A 72 -72.34 -23.08 5.07
CA GLY A 72 -71.72 -22.65 3.82
C GLY A 72 -71.75 -21.13 3.58
N SER A 73 -71.97 -20.34 4.62
CA SER A 73 -72.10 -18.88 4.56
C SER A 73 -71.15 -18.20 5.58
N SER A 74 -71.20 -16.88 5.68
CA SER A 74 -70.34 -16.09 6.59
C SER A 74 -71.03 -14.76 6.96
N TRP A 75 -70.39 -13.97 7.84
CA TRP A 75 -70.88 -12.62 8.15
C TRP A 75 -70.72 -11.64 6.98
N ASP A 76 -69.78 -11.91 6.06
CA ASP A 76 -69.52 -11.13 4.85
C ASP A 76 -70.21 -11.69 3.58
N ASP A 77 -71.11 -12.66 3.75
CA ASP A 77 -71.95 -13.17 2.68
C ASP A 77 -73.21 -12.30 2.48
N SER A 78 -73.51 -12.02 1.22
CA SER A 78 -74.66 -11.22 0.79
C SER A 78 -75.83 -12.07 0.27
N ALA A 79 -75.67 -13.40 0.17
CA ALA A 79 -76.75 -14.34 -0.08
C ALA A 79 -77.59 -14.60 1.18
N ALA A 80 -78.83 -15.04 0.99
CA ALA A 80 -79.70 -15.46 2.09
C ALA A 80 -79.13 -16.69 2.82
N PHE A 81 -79.32 -16.78 4.13
CA PHE A 81 -78.92 -17.96 4.91
C PHE A 81 -79.64 -19.24 4.41
N ASN A 82 -78.90 -20.34 4.20
CA ASN A 82 -79.50 -21.59 3.73
C ASN A 82 -80.42 -22.23 4.78
N THR A 83 -81.73 -22.15 4.54
CA THR A 83 -82.77 -22.70 5.44
C THR A 83 -82.78 -24.23 5.51
N GLU A 84 -82.21 -24.95 4.54
CA GLU A 84 -82.07 -26.42 4.59
C GLU A 84 -81.15 -26.86 5.74
N TRP A 85 -80.23 -26.00 6.19
CA TRP A 85 -79.36 -26.27 7.33
C TRP A 85 -80.15 -26.60 8.61
N TYR A 86 -81.36 -26.05 8.78
CA TYR A 86 -82.25 -26.38 9.91
C TYR A 86 -82.76 -27.82 9.91
N ALA A 87 -82.71 -28.53 8.78
CA ALA A 87 -83.03 -29.95 8.68
C ALA A 87 -81.78 -30.85 8.78
N SER A 88 -80.58 -30.26 8.86
CA SER A 88 -79.33 -31.02 8.92
C SER A 88 -79.11 -31.69 10.29
N PRO A 89 -78.32 -32.79 10.36
CA PRO A 89 -77.90 -33.38 11.63
C PRO A 89 -77.11 -32.44 12.56
N ARG A 90 -76.65 -31.28 12.06
CA ARG A 90 -75.94 -30.26 12.86
C ARG A 90 -76.90 -29.37 13.64
N PHE A 91 -78.14 -29.18 13.22
CA PHE A 91 -79.06 -28.26 13.90
C PHE A 91 -79.25 -28.61 15.40
N PRO A 92 -79.47 -29.87 15.83
CA PRO A 92 -79.54 -30.23 17.24
C PRO A 92 -78.23 -30.01 18.02
N GLU A 93 -77.07 -30.30 17.40
CA GLU A 93 -75.74 -30.07 17.99
C GLU A 93 -75.55 -28.58 18.32
N TYR A 94 -75.78 -27.70 17.34
CA TYR A 94 -75.66 -26.27 17.52
C TYR A 94 -76.69 -25.72 18.51
N ARG A 95 -77.93 -26.22 18.50
CA ARG A 95 -78.99 -25.81 19.45
C ARG A 95 -78.60 -26.10 20.90
N ALA A 96 -78.04 -27.29 21.17
CA ALA A 96 -77.51 -27.65 22.49
C ALA A 96 -76.28 -26.82 22.89
N ARG A 97 -75.35 -26.58 21.94
CA ARG A 97 -74.20 -25.67 22.16
C ARG A 97 -74.66 -24.25 22.50
N ALA A 98 -75.70 -23.75 21.84
CA ALA A 98 -76.26 -22.41 22.05
C ALA A 98 -76.97 -22.27 23.40
N ALA A 99 -77.76 -23.27 23.81
CA ALA A 99 -78.38 -23.29 25.14
C ALA A 99 -77.32 -23.19 26.24
N LYS A 100 -76.26 -24.01 26.16
CA LYS A 100 -75.10 -23.98 27.07
C LYS A 100 -74.37 -22.62 27.06
N VAL A 101 -74.30 -21.92 25.94
CA VAL A 101 -73.76 -20.54 25.88
C VAL A 101 -74.65 -19.56 26.66
N ILE A 102 -75.98 -19.63 26.57
CA ILE A 102 -76.86 -18.75 27.35
C ILE A 102 -76.74 -19.04 28.86
N GLU A 103 -76.70 -20.32 29.26
CA GLU A 103 -76.48 -20.74 30.64
C GLU A 103 -75.12 -20.27 31.19
N GLU A 104 -74.04 -20.48 30.44
CA GLU A 104 -72.71 -20.07 30.86
C GLU A 104 -72.58 -18.55 30.94
N GLU A 105 -73.06 -17.80 29.95
CA GLU A 105 -72.79 -16.37 29.81
C GLU A 105 -73.73 -15.51 30.64
N PHE A 106 -75.00 -15.90 30.79
CA PHE A 106 -76.01 -15.11 31.50
C PHE A 106 -76.53 -15.79 32.77
N GLY A 107 -76.21 -17.06 33.02
CA GLY A 107 -76.53 -17.76 34.27
C GLY A 107 -78.02 -17.70 34.61
N GLY A 108 -78.33 -17.27 35.83
CA GLY A 108 -79.69 -17.03 36.31
C GLY A 108 -80.22 -15.61 36.10
N SER A 109 -79.60 -14.77 35.25
CA SER A 109 -80.09 -13.41 34.99
C SER A 109 -81.52 -13.42 34.45
N GLY A 110 -82.39 -12.62 35.07
CA GLY A 110 -83.76 -12.38 34.62
C GLY A 110 -83.90 -11.30 33.55
N PHE A 111 -82.89 -10.45 33.34
CA PHE A 111 -82.95 -9.32 32.40
C PHE A 111 -81.56 -9.00 31.83
N PHE A 112 -81.24 -9.56 30.66
CA PHE A 112 -79.91 -9.46 30.06
C PHE A 112 -79.94 -8.93 28.63
N VAL A 113 -78.83 -8.35 28.16
CA VAL A 113 -78.66 -7.88 26.78
C VAL A 113 -77.78 -8.86 25.99
N MET A 114 -78.26 -9.25 24.81
CA MET A 114 -77.59 -10.19 23.92
C MET A 114 -77.35 -9.52 22.56
N LYS A 115 -76.10 -9.48 22.11
CA LYS A 115 -75.71 -8.83 20.86
C LYS A 115 -74.59 -9.57 20.15
N ASP A 116 -74.79 -9.81 18.85
CA ASP A 116 -73.77 -10.02 17.80
C ASP A 116 -74.49 -9.70 16.48
N PRO A 117 -73.95 -8.85 15.59
CA PRO A 117 -74.56 -8.57 14.28
C PRO A 117 -74.92 -9.83 13.46
N ARG A 118 -74.22 -10.96 13.64
CA ARG A 118 -74.58 -12.25 13.01
C ARG A 118 -75.95 -12.77 13.42
N MET A 119 -76.47 -12.37 14.58
CA MET A 119 -77.82 -12.74 15.04
C MET A 119 -78.92 -12.24 14.10
N CYS A 120 -78.67 -11.20 13.29
CA CYS A 120 -79.60 -10.79 12.22
C CYS A 120 -79.85 -11.96 11.25
N ARG A 121 -78.76 -12.64 10.85
CA ARG A 121 -78.77 -13.77 9.92
C ARG A 121 -79.32 -15.05 10.57
N LEU A 122 -79.00 -15.22 11.85
CA LEU A 122 -79.27 -16.43 12.65
C LEU A 122 -80.52 -16.30 13.54
N LEU A 123 -81.42 -15.37 13.25
CA LEU A 123 -82.52 -15.05 14.17
C LEU A 123 -83.51 -16.21 14.40
N PRO A 124 -83.93 -16.98 13.37
CA PRO A 124 -84.80 -18.15 13.57
C PRO A 124 -84.10 -19.31 14.29
N PHE A 125 -82.76 -19.34 14.34
CA PHE A 125 -82.01 -20.26 15.19
C PHE A 125 -82.11 -19.83 16.66
N TRP A 126 -81.74 -18.58 16.96
CA TRP A 126 -81.70 -18.07 18.33
C TRP A 126 -83.09 -17.98 18.98
N GLN A 127 -84.15 -17.68 18.22
CA GLN A 127 -85.54 -17.81 18.70
C GLN A 127 -85.85 -19.19 19.25
N ARG A 128 -85.44 -20.25 18.54
CA ARG A 128 -85.66 -21.64 18.98
C ARG A 128 -84.82 -22.00 20.20
N VAL A 129 -83.67 -21.37 20.43
CA VAL A 129 -82.82 -21.59 21.60
C VAL A 129 -83.38 -20.87 22.84
N LEU A 130 -83.79 -19.61 22.70
CA LEU A 130 -84.39 -18.85 23.80
C LEU A 130 -85.73 -19.45 24.25
N ALA A 131 -86.51 -20.01 23.31
CA ALA A 131 -87.75 -20.73 23.61
C ALA A 131 -87.53 -22.07 24.35
N ASP A 132 -86.40 -22.78 24.17
CA ASP A 132 -86.09 -23.97 24.99
C ASP A 132 -85.82 -23.61 26.46
N LEU A 133 -85.32 -22.39 26.69
CA LEU A 133 -84.84 -21.91 28.00
C LEU A 133 -85.87 -21.04 28.74
N ASP A 134 -87.11 -20.97 28.24
CA ASP A 134 -88.19 -20.08 28.71
C ASP A 134 -87.75 -18.62 28.88
N VAL A 135 -86.95 -18.13 27.91
CA VAL A 135 -86.49 -16.75 27.84
C VAL A 135 -87.31 -16.00 26.79
N GLY A 136 -88.10 -15.01 27.23
CA GLY A 136 -88.84 -14.12 26.35
C GLY A 136 -87.92 -13.12 25.63
N PRO A 137 -87.76 -13.19 24.29
CA PRO A 137 -86.94 -12.24 23.56
C PRO A 137 -87.68 -10.93 23.32
N ARG A 138 -86.95 -9.81 23.36
CA ARG A 138 -87.42 -8.47 23.00
C ARG A 138 -86.38 -7.85 22.06
N TYR A 139 -86.79 -7.45 20.87
CA TYR A 139 -85.85 -7.11 19.80
C TYR A 139 -85.63 -5.60 19.66
N VAL A 140 -84.37 -5.17 19.73
CA VAL A 140 -83.97 -3.77 19.50
C VAL A 140 -83.25 -3.70 18.15
N CYS A 141 -83.99 -3.32 17.11
CA CYS A 141 -83.52 -3.23 15.74
C CYS A 141 -82.87 -1.86 15.49
N ILE A 142 -81.54 -1.77 15.62
CA ILE A 142 -80.79 -0.54 15.35
C ILE A 142 -80.20 -0.52 13.92
N HIS A 143 -80.38 0.61 13.26
CA HIS A 143 -79.82 0.87 11.93
C HIS A 143 -79.10 2.22 11.89
N ARG A 144 -78.32 2.44 10.82
CA ARG A 144 -77.54 3.65 10.54
C ARG A 144 -77.55 3.89 9.04
N HIS A 145 -77.40 5.16 8.62
CA HIS A 145 -77.31 5.56 7.22
C HIS A 145 -76.34 4.65 6.42
N PRO A 146 -76.81 3.96 5.35
CA PRO A 146 -76.05 2.88 4.72
C PRO A 146 -74.67 3.30 4.18
N LYS A 147 -74.52 4.52 3.63
CA LYS A 147 -73.20 5.05 3.19
C LYS A 147 -72.17 5.12 4.31
N GLU A 148 -72.57 5.46 5.55
CA GLU A 148 -71.62 5.55 6.68
C GLU A 148 -71.14 4.16 7.10
N VAL A 149 -72.01 3.16 7.02
CA VAL A 149 -71.67 1.75 7.26
C VAL A 149 -70.74 1.24 6.15
N ALA A 150 -71.10 1.48 4.88
CA ALA A 150 -70.30 1.09 3.73
C ALA A 150 -68.90 1.73 3.74
N ALA A 151 -68.79 3.04 3.96
CA ALA A 151 -67.52 3.74 4.07
C ALA A 151 -66.67 3.25 5.26
N SER A 152 -67.31 2.90 6.39
CA SER A 152 -66.61 2.27 7.52
C SER A 152 -66.14 0.85 7.24
N LEU A 153 -66.79 0.10 6.33
CA LEU A 153 -66.34 -1.23 5.89
C LEU A 153 -65.23 -1.09 4.85
N THR A 154 -65.35 -0.18 3.87
CA THR A 154 -64.28 0.14 2.90
C THR A 154 -62.97 0.52 3.60
N ARG A 155 -63.03 1.36 4.65
CA ARG A 155 -61.83 1.72 5.43
C ARG A 155 -61.21 0.54 6.20
N ARG A 156 -62.01 -0.44 6.63
CA ARG A 156 -61.55 -1.58 7.46
C ARG A 156 -61.06 -2.76 6.63
N GLU A 157 -61.77 -3.08 5.54
CA GLU A 157 -61.61 -4.31 4.75
C GLU A 157 -61.05 -4.07 3.33
N GLY A 158 -60.95 -2.81 2.89
CA GLY A 158 -60.62 -2.45 1.51
C GLY A 158 -61.72 -2.77 0.48
N TRP A 159 -62.95 -3.10 0.93
CA TRP A 159 -64.04 -3.50 0.04
C TRP A 159 -64.68 -2.32 -0.71
N PRO A 160 -65.17 -2.53 -1.95
CA PRO A 160 -65.99 -1.55 -2.64
C PRO A 160 -67.24 -1.16 -1.84
N GLU A 161 -67.63 0.12 -1.91
CA GLU A 161 -68.81 0.66 -1.21
C GLU A 161 -70.07 -0.19 -1.47
N THR A 162 -70.27 -0.63 -2.71
CA THR A 162 -71.40 -1.48 -3.12
C THR A 162 -71.50 -2.80 -2.35
N VAL A 163 -70.38 -3.41 -1.94
CA VAL A 163 -70.38 -4.61 -1.09
C VAL A 163 -70.86 -4.25 0.32
N GLY A 164 -70.36 -3.15 0.89
CA GLY A 164 -70.81 -2.67 2.20
C GLY A 164 -72.30 -2.32 2.26
N LEU A 165 -72.82 -1.72 1.18
CA LEU A 165 -74.25 -1.39 1.03
C LEU A 165 -75.13 -2.66 0.94
N LEU A 166 -74.70 -3.68 0.19
CA LEU A 166 -75.42 -4.95 0.06
C LEU A 166 -75.37 -5.79 1.34
N LEU A 167 -74.26 -5.75 2.09
CA LEU A 167 -74.17 -6.42 3.40
C LEU A 167 -75.03 -5.73 4.47
N TRP A 168 -75.11 -4.39 4.45
CA TRP A 168 -76.08 -3.64 5.26
C TRP A 168 -77.50 -4.09 4.95
N LEU A 169 -77.87 -4.19 3.66
CA LEU A 169 -79.20 -4.62 3.22
C LEU A 169 -79.52 -6.05 3.69
N ARG A 170 -78.60 -7.00 3.50
CA ARG A 170 -78.74 -8.40 3.92
C ARG A 170 -79.08 -8.51 5.41
N HIS A 171 -78.28 -7.87 6.25
CA HIS A 171 -78.47 -7.93 7.71
C HIS A 171 -79.74 -7.20 8.15
N ALA A 172 -80.07 -6.04 7.57
CA ALA A 172 -81.27 -5.30 7.95
C ALA A 172 -82.56 -6.04 7.57
N LEU A 173 -82.60 -6.67 6.38
CA LEU A 173 -83.75 -7.46 5.94
C LEU A 173 -83.87 -8.81 6.66
N GLU A 174 -82.77 -9.49 6.98
CA GLU A 174 -82.83 -10.73 7.78
C GLU A 174 -83.23 -10.44 9.24
N ALA A 175 -82.75 -9.34 9.82
CA ALA A 175 -83.20 -8.86 11.14
C ALA A 175 -84.69 -8.51 11.18
N GLU A 176 -85.20 -7.81 10.15
CA GLU A 176 -86.63 -7.51 10.07
C GLU A 176 -87.44 -8.80 9.85
N ALA A 177 -87.21 -9.53 8.76
CA ALA A 177 -88.04 -10.69 8.42
C ALA A 177 -88.01 -11.78 9.50
N GLY A 178 -86.88 -11.94 10.21
CA GLY A 178 -86.76 -12.87 11.33
C GLY A 178 -87.43 -12.39 12.63
N SER A 179 -87.56 -11.08 12.88
CA SER A 179 -88.20 -10.55 14.10
C SER A 179 -89.70 -10.25 13.93
N ARG A 180 -90.25 -10.35 12.70
CA ARG A 180 -91.63 -9.98 12.40
C ARG A 180 -92.63 -10.82 13.22
N GLY A 181 -93.61 -10.13 13.83
CA GLY A 181 -94.60 -10.76 14.71
C GLY A 181 -94.11 -11.04 16.14
N GLN A 182 -92.87 -10.68 16.48
CA GLN A 182 -92.36 -10.68 17.85
C GLN A 182 -92.41 -9.27 18.47
N SER A 183 -92.24 -9.16 19.79
CA SER A 183 -92.07 -7.86 20.44
C SER A 183 -90.74 -7.22 20.00
N ARG A 184 -90.83 -6.18 19.17
CA ARG A 184 -89.69 -5.49 18.58
C ARG A 184 -89.88 -3.97 18.56
N VAL A 185 -88.78 -3.25 18.47
CA VAL A 185 -88.74 -1.78 18.30
C VAL A 185 -87.61 -1.42 17.35
N PHE A 186 -87.85 -0.45 16.46
CA PHE A 186 -86.84 0.10 15.56
C PHE A 186 -86.31 1.42 16.11
N VAL A 187 -84.99 1.61 16.00
CA VAL A 187 -84.29 2.84 16.39
C VAL A 187 -83.18 3.14 15.38
N SER A 188 -82.87 4.42 15.14
CA SER A 188 -81.71 4.80 14.34
C SER A 188 -80.56 5.26 15.24
N TYR A 189 -79.33 4.99 14.80
CA TYR A 189 -78.10 5.39 15.46
C TYR A 189 -77.98 6.92 15.57
N ASP A 190 -78.50 7.64 14.58
CA ASP A 190 -78.55 9.10 14.60
C ASP A 190 -79.54 9.61 15.67
N GLY A 191 -80.69 8.94 15.84
CA GLY A 191 -81.61 9.19 16.96
C GLY A 191 -80.99 8.89 18.33
N LEU A 192 -80.27 7.78 18.47
CA LEU A 192 -79.56 7.42 19.70
C LEU A 192 -78.49 8.45 20.10
N LEU A 193 -77.80 9.05 19.13
CA LEU A 193 -76.79 10.08 19.37
C LEU A 193 -77.36 11.50 19.55
N SER A 194 -78.55 11.80 19.02
CA SER A 194 -79.18 13.11 19.17
C SER A 194 -80.03 13.21 20.45
N ASP A 195 -80.82 12.17 20.74
CA ASP A 195 -81.56 12.05 22.00
C ASP A 195 -81.64 10.58 22.45
N TRP A 196 -80.69 10.19 23.31
CA TRP A 196 -80.69 8.87 23.92
C TRP A 196 -81.86 8.67 24.90
N ARG A 197 -82.41 9.73 25.52
CA ARG A 197 -83.51 9.63 26.48
C ARG A 197 -84.81 9.29 25.75
N ALA A 198 -85.13 10.00 24.69
CA ALA A 198 -86.26 9.67 23.82
C ALA A 198 -86.10 8.28 23.19
N THR A 199 -84.87 7.89 22.83
CA THR A 199 -84.59 6.54 22.32
C THR A 199 -84.85 5.44 23.37
N VAL A 200 -84.40 5.63 24.62
CA VAL A 200 -84.64 4.69 25.73
C VAL A 200 -86.12 4.65 26.14
N ALA A 201 -86.83 5.78 26.09
CA ALA A 201 -88.27 5.84 26.31
C ALA A 201 -89.04 5.02 25.26
N ARG A 202 -88.78 5.27 23.96
CA ARG A 202 -89.39 4.50 22.85
C ARG A 202 -89.13 3.00 22.95
N ILE A 203 -87.92 2.59 23.38
CA ILE A 203 -87.60 1.17 23.60
C ILE A 203 -88.38 0.60 24.79
N GLY A 204 -88.52 1.35 25.88
CA GLY A 204 -89.33 0.95 27.04
C GLY A 204 -90.79 0.74 26.68
N GLU A 205 -91.41 1.74 26.04
CA GLU A 205 -92.81 1.72 25.62
C GLU A 205 -93.08 0.63 24.57
N GLY A 206 -92.32 0.60 23.48
CA GLY A 206 -92.53 -0.33 22.35
C GLY A 206 -92.30 -1.80 22.68
N LEU A 207 -91.53 -2.11 23.73
CA LEU A 207 -91.28 -3.48 24.21
C LEU A 207 -92.10 -3.84 25.47
N GLY A 208 -92.81 -2.89 26.07
CA GLY A 208 -93.58 -3.08 27.30
C GLY A 208 -92.69 -3.32 28.53
N LEU A 209 -91.58 -2.59 28.65
CA LEU A 209 -90.53 -2.80 29.65
C LEU A 209 -90.53 -1.71 30.74
N SER A 210 -90.36 -2.16 31.99
CA SER A 210 -89.94 -1.31 33.10
C SER A 210 -88.43 -1.43 33.27
N TRP A 211 -87.69 -0.33 33.11
CA TRP A 211 -86.23 -0.32 33.24
C TRP A 211 -85.76 -0.58 34.69
N PRO A 212 -84.80 -1.50 34.93
CA PRO A 212 -84.27 -1.74 36.28
C PRO A 212 -83.59 -0.52 36.91
N ARG A 213 -83.05 0.39 36.09
CA ARG A 213 -82.52 1.69 36.51
C ARG A 213 -83.33 2.82 35.86
N HIS A 214 -83.71 3.83 36.64
CA HIS A 214 -84.39 5.01 36.09
C HIS A 214 -83.48 5.80 35.14
N PRO A 215 -83.97 6.35 34.00
CA PRO A 215 -83.12 7.07 33.04
C PRO A 215 -82.28 8.19 33.67
N ASP A 216 -82.85 9.00 34.56
CA ASP A 216 -82.10 10.07 35.23
C ASP A 216 -80.96 9.56 36.11
N ASN A 217 -81.15 8.40 36.75
CA ASN A 217 -80.11 7.74 37.54
C ASN A 217 -79.00 7.13 36.66
N ALA A 218 -79.28 6.89 35.37
CA ALA A 218 -78.35 6.36 34.37
C ALA A 218 -77.63 7.46 33.56
N ALA A 219 -78.12 8.70 33.62
CA ALA A 219 -77.76 9.77 32.70
C ALA A 219 -76.26 10.05 32.60
N SER A 220 -75.58 10.24 33.74
CA SER A 220 -74.15 10.56 33.75
C SER A 220 -73.28 9.46 33.13
N ASP A 221 -73.65 8.19 33.31
CA ASP A 221 -72.89 7.07 32.74
C ASP A 221 -73.13 6.98 31.24
N ILE A 222 -74.38 7.13 30.79
CA ILE A 222 -74.76 7.08 29.37
C ILE A 222 -74.14 8.25 28.61
N GLU A 223 -74.16 9.46 29.18
CA GLU A 223 -73.57 10.64 28.56
C GLU A 223 -72.03 10.54 28.49
N ALA A 224 -71.36 10.01 29.53
CA ALA A 224 -69.94 9.69 29.46
C ALA A 224 -69.63 8.59 28.42
N PHE A 225 -70.46 7.56 28.34
CA PHE A 225 -70.31 6.46 27.39
C PHE A 225 -70.53 6.90 25.94
N LEU A 226 -71.48 7.81 25.65
CA LEU A 226 -71.77 8.26 24.29
C LEU A 226 -70.87 9.43 23.82
N SER A 227 -70.47 10.35 24.71
CA SER A 227 -69.81 11.62 24.35
C SER A 227 -68.46 11.49 23.63
N GLY A 228 -67.61 10.54 24.01
CA GLY A 228 -66.33 10.32 23.31
C GLY A 228 -66.54 9.84 21.86
N GLU A 229 -66.12 10.65 20.89
CA GLU A 229 -66.41 10.58 19.45
C GLU A 229 -66.67 9.18 18.83
N LEU A 230 -67.95 8.81 18.68
CA LEU A 230 -68.35 7.58 17.98
C LEU A 230 -68.62 7.78 16.47
N ARG A 231 -68.70 9.03 15.99
CA ARG A 231 -69.20 9.35 14.63
C ARG A 231 -68.11 9.91 13.69
N HIS A 232 -67.26 9.01 13.19
CA HIS A 232 -66.18 9.35 12.23
C HIS A 232 -66.64 9.62 10.77
N PHE A 233 -67.94 9.61 10.50
CA PHE A 233 -68.55 9.90 9.18
C PHE A 233 -69.90 10.58 9.39
N ARG A 234 -70.27 11.52 8.49
CA ARG A 234 -71.61 12.11 8.39
C ARG A 234 -72.07 12.06 6.93
N ALA A 235 -73.26 11.53 6.68
CA ALA A 235 -73.93 11.53 5.38
C ALA A 235 -75.30 12.23 5.42
N ALA A 236 -75.61 12.94 6.51
CA ALA A 236 -76.89 13.58 6.75
C ALA A 236 -77.25 14.58 5.63
N GLY A 237 -78.38 14.33 4.95
CA GLY A 237 -78.91 15.16 3.86
C GLY A 237 -78.58 14.68 2.45
N GLU A 238 -77.72 13.66 2.26
CA GLU A 238 -77.46 13.12 0.91
C GLU A 238 -78.57 12.17 0.45
N THR A 239 -79.35 12.58 -0.55
CA THR A 239 -80.26 11.67 -1.26
C THR A 239 -79.49 10.53 -1.92
N MET A 240 -79.89 9.29 -1.67
CA MET A 240 -79.29 8.11 -2.30
C MET A 240 -79.55 8.13 -3.82
N PRO A 241 -78.50 8.10 -4.67
CA PRO A 241 -78.67 8.15 -6.13
C PRO A 241 -79.27 6.83 -6.64
N ARG A 242 -80.56 6.82 -6.96
CA ARG A 242 -81.35 5.63 -7.37
C ARG A 242 -80.97 5.06 -8.76
N HIS A 243 -79.81 5.41 -9.33
CA HIS A 243 -79.34 5.00 -10.67
C HIS A 243 -78.75 3.58 -10.74
N SER A 244 -78.98 2.75 -9.73
CA SER A 244 -78.48 1.37 -9.60
C SER A 244 -79.41 0.60 -8.67
N LEU A 245 -79.77 -0.64 -9.02
CA LEU A 245 -80.69 -1.45 -8.22
C LEU A 245 -80.21 -1.64 -6.77
N ALA A 246 -78.90 -1.79 -6.56
CA ALA A 246 -78.33 -1.89 -5.21
C ALA A 246 -78.60 -0.63 -4.36
N PHE A 247 -78.42 0.57 -4.92
CA PHE A 247 -78.76 1.82 -4.24
C PHE A 247 -80.28 2.01 -4.09
N ALA A 248 -81.08 1.56 -5.05
CA ALA A 248 -82.54 1.65 -4.98
C ALA A 248 -83.14 0.74 -3.90
N TRP A 249 -82.69 -0.52 -3.79
CA TRP A 249 -83.09 -1.44 -2.72
C TRP A 249 -82.68 -0.92 -1.34
N VAL A 250 -81.43 -0.47 -1.21
CA VAL A 250 -80.90 0.11 0.04
C VAL A 250 -81.66 1.37 0.45
N ALA A 251 -81.98 2.26 -0.48
CA ALA A 251 -82.77 3.46 -0.20
C ALA A 251 -84.19 3.11 0.27
N ARG A 252 -84.91 2.22 -0.44
CA ARG A 252 -86.28 1.79 -0.07
C ARG A 252 -86.33 1.19 1.34
N ALA A 253 -85.43 0.27 1.67
CA ALA A 253 -85.37 -0.33 3.00
C ALA A 253 -84.98 0.70 4.08
N TYR A 254 -84.01 1.58 3.81
CA TYR A 254 -83.59 2.62 4.75
C TYR A 254 -84.69 3.65 5.03
N GLU A 255 -85.43 4.07 3.99
CA GLU A 255 -86.57 4.99 4.10
C GLU A 255 -87.71 4.41 4.94
N VAL A 256 -87.92 3.08 4.95
CA VAL A 256 -88.85 2.40 5.86
C VAL A 256 -88.31 2.40 7.29
N PHE A 257 -87.05 2.01 7.51
CA PHE A 257 -86.52 1.88 8.87
C PHE A 257 -86.39 3.21 9.62
N GLU A 258 -86.07 4.33 8.95
CA GLU A 258 -86.08 5.65 9.60
C GLU A 258 -87.51 6.10 9.94
N ARG A 259 -88.53 5.80 9.11
CA ARG A 259 -89.95 6.01 9.49
C ARG A 259 -90.31 5.21 10.74
N TRP A 260 -89.97 3.92 10.76
CA TRP A 260 -90.28 3.05 11.91
C TRP A 260 -89.55 3.48 13.19
N ALA A 261 -88.35 4.07 13.08
CA ALA A 261 -87.62 4.64 14.20
C ALA A 261 -88.12 6.02 14.66
N ALA A 262 -88.83 6.77 13.80
CA ALA A 262 -89.50 8.01 14.16
C ALA A 262 -90.89 7.76 14.75
N ASP A 263 -91.76 7.14 13.95
CA ASP A 263 -93.23 7.13 14.13
C ASP A 263 -93.77 5.77 14.61
N GLY A 264 -92.93 4.73 14.64
CA GLY A 264 -93.32 3.35 14.96
C GLY A 264 -93.59 2.48 13.73
N GLU A 265 -93.69 1.17 13.97
CA GLU A 265 -93.80 0.15 12.92
C GLU A 265 -95.17 0.14 12.23
N GLN A 266 -95.18 0.14 10.90
CA GLN A 266 -96.41 0.19 10.09
C GLN A 266 -96.54 -1.04 9.20
N ALA A 267 -97.61 -1.82 9.37
CA ALA A 267 -97.82 -3.09 8.67
C ALA A 267 -97.95 -2.96 7.13
N ALA A 268 -98.25 -1.75 6.62
CA ALA A 268 -98.27 -1.46 5.19
C ALA A 268 -96.87 -1.55 4.55
N ASP A 269 -95.79 -1.25 5.29
CA ASP A 269 -94.42 -1.27 4.78
C ASP A 269 -93.87 -2.71 4.61
N TYR A 270 -94.49 -3.74 5.18
CA TYR A 270 -94.02 -5.12 5.05
C TYR A 270 -93.93 -5.58 3.58
N ALA A 271 -94.91 -5.19 2.76
CA ALA A 271 -94.93 -5.53 1.33
C ALA A 271 -93.79 -4.88 0.54
N GLU A 272 -93.37 -3.67 0.94
CA GLU A 272 -92.24 -2.95 0.36
C GLU A 272 -90.92 -3.66 0.70
N LEU A 273 -90.73 -4.04 1.98
CA LEU A 273 -89.55 -4.77 2.43
C LEU A 273 -89.46 -6.19 1.86
N ASP A 274 -90.57 -6.92 1.75
CA ASP A 274 -90.59 -8.25 1.13
C ASP A 274 -90.32 -8.20 -0.37
N ALA A 275 -90.82 -7.18 -1.08
CA ALA A 275 -90.50 -6.96 -2.48
C ALA A 275 -89.01 -6.61 -2.71
N VAL A 276 -88.41 -5.82 -1.81
CA VAL A 276 -86.96 -5.54 -1.84
C VAL A 276 -86.15 -6.81 -1.53
N ARG A 277 -86.58 -7.60 -0.54
CA ARG A 277 -85.93 -8.86 -0.14
C ARG A 277 -85.94 -9.90 -1.26
N ALA A 278 -87.10 -10.18 -1.85
CA ALA A 278 -87.22 -11.15 -2.93
C ALA A 278 -86.35 -10.78 -4.16
N ALA A 279 -86.35 -9.50 -4.57
CA ALA A 279 -85.55 -9.03 -5.69
C ALA A 279 -84.02 -9.08 -5.41
N PHE A 280 -83.62 -8.92 -4.14
CA PHE A 280 -82.22 -9.06 -3.74
C PHE A 280 -81.79 -10.54 -3.65
N ASP A 281 -82.66 -11.41 -3.09
CA ASP A 281 -82.43 -12.85 -3.01
C ASP A 281 -82.24 -13.50 -4.39
N GLU A 282 -83.02 -13.08 -5.40
CA GLU A 282 -82.86 -13.50 -6.80
C GLU A 282 -81.50 -13.09 -7.40
N ALA A 283 -80.98 -11.92 -7.02
CA ALA A 283 -79.71 -11.38 -7.52
C ALA A 283 -78.46 -11.91 -6.77
N SER A 284 -78.60 -12.35 -5.52
CA SER A 284 -77.50 -12.76 -4.65
C SER A 284 -76.52 -13.81 -5.24
N PRO A 285 -76.95 -14.88 -5.94
CA PRO A 285 -76.03 -15.88 -6.47
C PRO A 285 -74.99 -15.31 -7.47
N LEU A 286 -75.41 -14.38 -8.33
CA LEU A 286 -74.52 -13.72 -9.29
C LEU A 286 -73.53 -12.75 -8.61
N LEU A 287 -73.97 -12.10 -7.52
CA LEU A 287 -73.14 -11.21 -6.72
C LEU A 287 -72.06 -11.98 -5.96
N GLY A 288 -72.38 -13.16 -5.42
CA GLY A 288 -71.43 -14.04 -4.71
C GLY A 288 -70.26 -14.48 -5.58
N VAL A 289 -70.52 -14.94 -6.81
CA VAL A 289 -69.48 -15.35 -7.78
C VAL A 289 -68.51 -14.20 -8.06
N ILE A 290 -69.03 -13.00 -8.34
CA ILE A 290 -68.21 -11.83 -8.66
C ILE A 290 -67.37 -11.37 -7.45
N ALA A 291 -67.90 -11.46 -6.23
CA ALA A 291 -67.15 -11.19 -5.02
C ALA A 291 -66.00 -12.21 -4.81
N GLN A 292 -66.21 -13.48 -5.16
CA GLN A 292 -65.19 -14.52 -5.09
C GLN A 292 -64.09 -14.34 -6.14
N GLU A 293 -64.44 -14.07 -7.40
CA GLU A 293 -63.47 -13.78 -8.47
C GLU A 293 -62.63 -12.53 -8.15
N THR A 294 -63.26 -11.47 -7.64
CA THR A 294 -62.58 -10.23 -7.24
C THR A 294 -61.55 -10.49 -6.14
N ARG A 295 -61.93 -11.20 -5.07
CA ARG A 295 -60.99 -11.61 -4.00
C ARG A 295 -59.83 -12.44 -4.54
N GLY A 296 -60.11 -13.41 -5.42
CA GLY A 296 -59.09 -14.27 -6.04
C GLY A 296 -58.10 -13.53 -6.95
N LEU A 297 -58.48 -12.37 -7.50
CA LEU A 297 -57.63 -11.51 -8.33
C LEU A 297 -56.83 -10.50 -7.49
N GLN A 298 -57.44 -9.90 -6.46
CA GLN A 298 -56.72 -9.05 -5.50
C GLN A 298 -55.57 -9.82 -4.82
N ALA A 299 -55.80 -11.08 -4.42
CA ALA A 299 -54.78 -11.94 -3.84
C ALA A 299 -53.63 -12.29 -4.82
N LYS A 300 -53.89 -12.32 -6.13
CA LYS A 300 -52.86 -12.52 -7.17
C LYS A 300 -52.06 -11.24 -7.42
N LEU A 301 -52.73 -10.09 -7.46
CA LEU A 301 -52.08 -8.78 -7.62
C LEU A 301 -51.12 -8.50 -6.46
N ALA A 302 -51.58 -8.64 -5.21
CA ALA A 302 -50.74 -8.44 -4.02
C ALA A 302 -49.49 -9.35 -4.02
N LYS A 303 -49.62 -10.62 -4.44
CA LYS A 303 -48.47 -11.53 -4.59
C LYS A 303 -47.49 -11.08 -5.67
N ALA A 304 -47.97 -10.56 -6.80
CA ALA A 304 -47.12 -10.04 -7.86
C ALA A 304 -46.40 -8.74 -7.45
N GLU A 305 -47.07 -7.87 -6.69
CA GLU A 305 -46.47 -6.63 -6.17
C GLU A 305 -45.36 -6.90 -5.14
N THR A 306 -45.56 -7.83 -4.21
CA THR A 306 -44.51 -8.27 -3.29
C THR A 306 -43.33 -8.90 -4.05
N ALA A 307 -43.58 -9.78 -5.02
CA ALA A 307 -42.52 -10.39 -5.83
C ALA A 307 -41.73 -9.34 -6.63
N LEU A 308 -42.40 -8.34 -7.19
CA LEU A 308 -41.79 -7.24 -7.93
C LEU A 308 -40.92 -6.35 -7.04
N ALA A 309 -41.34 -6.11 -5.79
CA ALA A 309 -40.54 -5.39 -4.80
C ALA A 309 -39.25 -6.17 -4.45
N THR A 310 -39.34 -7.48 -4.23
CA THR A 310 -38.17 -8.35 -3.98
C THR A 310 -37.19 -8.32 -5.15
N VAL A 311 -37.65 -8.58 -6.38
CA VAL A 311 -36.79 -8.62 -7.58
C VAL A 311 -36.13 -7.26 -7.86
N ARG A 312 -36.81 -6.14 -7.56
CA ARG A 312 -36.21 -4.79 -7.63
C ARG A 312 -35.11 -4.58 -6.59
N ALA A 313 -35.30 -5.05 -5.35
CA ALA A 313 -34.27 -4.96 -4.32
C ALA A 313 -33.04 -5.83 -4.67
N GLU A 314 -33.25 -7.05 -5.16
CA GLU A 314 -32.19 -7.94 -5.67
C GLU A 314 -31.43 -7.28 -6.84
N SER A 315 -32.15 -6.70 -7.81
CA SER A 315 -31.56 -6.02 -8.97
C SER A 315 -30.66 -4.86 -8.57
N ILE A 316 -31.06 -4.04 -7.59
CA ILE A 316 -30.25 -2.94 -7.06
C ILE A 316 -28.97 -3.47 -6.38
N GLY A 317 -29.08 -4.56 -5.61
CA GLY A 317 -27.91 -5.22 -4.99
C GLY A 317 -26.93 -5.77 -6.03
N HIS A 318 -27.42 -6.42 -7.08
CA HIS A 318 -26.58 -6.91 -8.18
C HIS A 318 -25.89 -5.78 -8.96
N ALA A 319 -26.58 -4.67 -9.23
CA ALA A 319 -25.99 -3.50 -9.87
C ALA A 319 -24.89 -2.85 -9.01
N ALA A 320 -25.09 -2.76 -7.69
CA ALA A 320 -24.08 -2.25 -6.76
C ALA A 320 -22.84 -3.16 -6.69
N ASN A 321 -23.03 -4.47 -6.69
CA ASN A 321 -21.93 -5.44 -6.74
C ASN A 321 -21.14 -5.34 -8.06
N HIS A 322 -21.83 -5.29 -9.21
CA HIS A 322 -21.21 -5.11 -10.52
C HIS A 322 -20.34 -3.84 -10.57
N ALA A 323 -20.88 -2.70 -10.14
CA ALA A 323 -20.15 -1.44 -10.07
C ALA A 323 -18.95 -1.48 -9.08
N THR A 324 -19.00 -2.35 -8.07
CA THR A 324 -17.89 -2.53 -7.10
C THR A 324 -16.76 -3.34 -7.71
N GLU A 325 -17.04 -4.45 -8.39
CA GLU A 325 -15.99 -5.23 -9.07
C GLU A 325 -15.36 -4.46 -10.23
N GLN A 326 -16.14 -3.67 -10.98
CA GLN A 326 -15.61 -2.76 -12.00
C GLN A 326 -14.64 -1.72 -11.43
N ARG A 327 -14.95 -1.12 -10.26
CA ARG A 327 -14.03 -0.18 -9.59
C ARG A 327 -12.74 -0.84 -9.12
N LYS A 328 -12.81 -2.03 -8.52
CA LYS A 328 -11.62 -2.81 -8.14
C LYS A 328 -10.73 -3.09 -9.35
N ARG A 329 -11.34 -3.54 -10.46
CA ARG A 329 -10.62 -3.89 -11.69
C ARG A 329 -9.98 -2.65 -12.33
N GLY A 330 -10.69 -1.53 -12.40
CA GLY A 330 -10.14 -0.26 -12.88
C GLY A 330 -9.00 0.29 -12.00
N ALA A 331 -9.09 0.11 -10.67
CA ALA A 331 -8.00 0.47 -9.76
C ALA A 331 -6.76 -0.43 -9.94
N ALA A 332 -6.95 -1.73 -10.16
CA ALA A 332 -5.86 -2.64 -10.49
C ALA A 332 -5.21 -2.31 -11.83
N GLU A 333 -6.02 -2.00 -12.87
CA GLU A 333 -5.52 -1.56 -14.18
C GLU A 333 -4.73 -0.24 -14.08
N ALA A 334 -5.17 0.72 -13.24
CA ALA A 334 -4.44 1.96 -12.98
C ALA A 334 -3.13 1.74 -12.20
N ARG A 335 -3.12 0.88 -11.17
CA ARG A 335 -1.91 0.55 -10.39
C ARG A 335 -0.87 -0.21 -11.23
N ILE A 336 -1.31 -1.07 -12.15
CA ILE A 336 -0.42 -1.71 -13.13
C ILE A 336 0.27 -0.65 -14.00
N ALA A 337 -0.47 0.33 -14.52
CA ALA A 337 0.11 1.41 -15.33
C ALA A 337 1.09 2.31 -14.54
N GLU A 338 0.81 2.59 -13.27
CA GLU A 338 1.73 3.30 -12.37
C GLU A 338 3.05 2.53 -12.18
N LEU A 339 2.95 1.23 -11.88
CA LEU A 339 4.11 0.35 -11.68
C LEU A 339 4.89 0.12 -12.97
N GLU A 340 4.24 0.05 -14.13
CA GLU A 340 4.90 -0.02 -15.44
C GLU A 340 5.69 1.26 -15.76
N GLY A 341 5.19 2.42 -15.33
CA GLY A 341 5.96 3.67 -15.34
C GLY A 341 7.19 3.62 -14.43
N GLN A 342 7.01 3.23 -13.16
CA GLN A 342 8.10 3.08 -12.19
C GLN A 342 9.14 2.03 -12.64
N PHE A 343 8.73 0.98 -13.34
CA PHE A 343 9.62 0.00 -13.96
C PHE A 343 10.46 0.65 -15.06
N GLY A 344 9.85 1.46 -15.94
CA GLY A 344 10.55 2.21 -16.99
C GLY A 344 11.60 3.17 -16.44
N ASP A 345 11.25 3.96 -15.43
CA ASP A 345 12.17 4.92 -14.78
C ASP A 345 13.34 4.19 -14.09
N ASN A 346 13.07 3.09 -13.38
CA ASN A 346 14.12 2.29 -12.74
C ASN A 346 15.02 1.57 -13.77
N ALA A 347 14.47 1.10 -14.89
CA ALA A 347 15.25 0.49 -15.97
C ALA A 347 16.18 1.50 -16.65
N LEU A 348 15.71 2.73 -16.87
CA LEU A 348 16.54 3.83 -17.39
C LEU A 348 17.66 4.19 -16.42
N ALA A 349 17.33 4.38 -15.12
CA ALA A 349 18.32 4.67 -14.09
C ALA A 349 19.36 3.55 -13.92
N ARG A 350 18.92 2.27 -14.00
CA ARG A 350 19.80 1.10 -14.00
C ARG A 350 20.79 1.15 -15.18
N SER A 351 20.30 1.41 -16.40
CA SER A 351 21.16 1.46 -17.59
C SER A 351 22.17 2.62 -17.54
N GLN A 352 21.78 3.77 -16.97
CA GLN A 352 22.69 4.89 -16.72
C GLN A 352 23.79 4.52 -15.70
N ALA A 353 23.46 3.79 -14.63
CA ALA A 353 24.43 3.30 -13.66
C ALA A 353 25.39 2.27 -14.28
N GLU A 354 24.89 1.35 -15.12
CA GLU A 354 25.72 0.38 -15.87
C GLU A 354 26.72 1.09 -16.80
N GLN A 355 26.28 2.10 -17.55
CA GLN A 355 27.15 2.90 -18.43
C GLN A 355 28.22 3.69 -17.64
N ALA A 356 27.84 4.29 -16.51
CA ALA A 356 28.78 5.00 -15.63
C ALA A 356 29.82 4.06 -15.01
N LEU A 357 29.42 2.85 -14.61
CA LEU A 357 30.30 1.83 -14.05
C LEU A 357 31.36 1.37 -15.07
N VAL A 358 30.97 1.09 -16.31
CA VAL A 358 31.88 0.70 -17.39
C VAL A 358 32.90 1.79 -17.68
N ALA A 359 32.46 3.04 -17.88
CA ALA A 359 33.37 4.16 -18.17
C ALA A 359 34.39 4.40 -17.03
N LEU A 360 33.97 4.21 -15.77
CA LEU A 360 34.83 4.36 -14.60
C LEU A 360 35.88 3.23 -14.52
N GLN A 361 35.50 1.99 -14.84
CA GLN A 361 36.41 0.84 -14.93
C GLN A 361 37.42 0.99 -16.07
N GLU A 362 37.01 1.48 -17.24
CA GLU A 362 37.91 1.74 -18.38
C GLU A 362 38.98 2.79 -18.04
N SER A 363 38.57 3.90 -17.40
CA SER A 363 39.49 4.97 -16.95
C SER A 363 40.54 4.44 -15.97
N PHE A 364 40.10 3.71 -14.94
CA PHE A 364 40.99 3.10 -13.95
C PHE A 364 41.97 2.12 -14.62
N GLY A 365 41.46 1.24 -15.50
CA GLY A 365 42.27 0.29 -16.26
C GLY A 365 43.27 0.96 -17.21
N HIS A 366 42.99 2.16 -17.74
CA HIS A 366 43.95 2.94 -18.51
C HIS A 366 45.08 3.48 -17.61
N GLN A 367 44.74 4.16 -16.51
CA GLN A 367 45.71 4.80 -15.62
C GLN A 367 46.68 3.79 -14.98
N GLN A 368 46.18 2.61 -14.55
CA GLN A 368 47.03 1.56 -13.99
C GLN A 368 48.07 1.04 -15.00
N ARG A 369 47.70 0.86 -16.28
CA ARG A 369 48.60 0.36 -17.33
C ARG A 369 49.74 1.33 -17.64
N GLU A 370 49.49 2.63 -17.72
CA GLU A 370 50.56 3.62 -17.98
C GLU A 370 51.48 3.80 -16.76
N LEU A 371 50.95 3.67 -15.54
CA LEU A 371 51.74 3.72 -14.31
C LEU A 371 52.73 2.54 -14.22
N ASP A 372 52.28 1.31 -14.53
CA ASP A 372 53.17 0.14 -14.53
C ASP A 372 54.18 0.18 -15.69
N ARG A 373 53.82 0.76 -16.85
CA ARG A 373 54.74 1.04 -17.96
C ARG A 373 55.87 2.00 -17.56
N LEU A 374 55.54 3.08 -16.84
CA LEU A 374 56.53 4.06 -16.38
C LEU A 374 57.42 3.49 -15.26
N ARG A 375 56.90 2.64 -14.38
CA ARG A 375 57.72 1.85 -13.44
C ARG A 375 58.72 0.95 -14.16
N GLY A 376 58.29 0.26 -15.23
CA GLY A 376 59.18 -0.56 -16.06
C GLY A 376 60.37 0.24 -16.58
N ARG A 377 60.09 1.42 -17.18
CA ARG A 377 61.13 2.34 -17.67
C ARG A 377 62.03 2.87 -16.55
N ALA A 378 61.47 3.21 -15.39
CA ALA A 378 62.25 3.70 -14.25
C ALA A 378 63.26 2.66 -13.75
N ASN A 379 62.85 1.39 -13.64
CA ASN A 379 63.73 0.28 -13.24
C ASN A 379 64.83 0.00 -14.29
N GLU A 380 64.50 0.12 -15.58
CA GLU A 380 65.44 -0.02 -16.69
C GLU A 380 66.50 1.09 -16.66
N ASP A 381 66.08 2.35 -16.58
CA ASP A 381 67.01 3.48 -16.48
C ASP A 381 67.82 3.49 -15.16
N GLN A 382 67.26 3.02 -14.04
CA GLN A 382 68.01 2.84 -12.80
C GLN A 382 69.10 1.77 -12.92
N THR A 383 68.83 0.68 -13.65
CA THR A 383 69.83 -0.36 -13.95
C THR A 383 70.91 0.18 -14.89
N ASN A 384 70.53 0.98 -15.89
CA ASN A 384 71.48 1.63 -16.78
C ASN A 384 72.41 2.61 -16.02
N ILE A 385 71.87 3.41 -15.10
CA ILE A 385 72.68 4.30 -14.23
C ILE A 385 73.65 3.47 -13.38
N ALA A 386 73.21 2.37 -12.75
CA ALA A 386 74.10 1.52 -11.95
C ALA A 386 75.28 0.96 -12.77
N ASN A 387 75.03 0.54 -14.01
CA ASN A 387 76.07 0.05 -14.93
C ASN A 387 77.03 1.18 -15.36
N LEU A 388 76.52 2.39 -15.62
CA LEU A 388 77.33 3.56 -15.95
C LEU A 388 78.19 4.00 -14.75
N SER A 389 77.65 4.00 -13.53
CA SER A 389 78.41 4.28 -12.30
C SER A 389 79.56 3.29 -12.10
N SER A 390 79.31 1.98 -12.26
CA SER A 390 80.38 0.97 -12.16
C SER A 390 81.47 1.18 -13.22
N SER A 391 81.08 1.54 -14.44
CA SER A 391 82.00 1.85 -15.54
C SER A 391 82.84 3.10 -15.27
N LEU A 392 82.25 4.11 -14.63
CA LEU A 392 82.94 5.34 -14.22
C LEU A 392 83.96 5.07 -13.11
N ASP A 393 83.57 4.27 -12.11
CA ASP A 393 84.41 3.81 -11.00
C ASP A 393 85.65 3.05 -11.49
N GLU A 394 85.49 2.16 -12.48
CA GLU A 394 86.60 1.41 -13.09
C GLU A 394 87.58 2.33 -13.83
N VAL A 395 87.07 3.28 -14.63
CA VAL A 395 87.92 4.25 -15.37
C VAL A 395 88.62 5.22 -14.40
N ALA A 396 87.94 5.65 -13.34
CA ALA A 396 88.53 6.52 -12.31
C ALA A 396 89.68 5.84 -11.57
N ARG A 397 89.54 4.56 -11.20
CA ARG A 397 90.63 3.76 -10.59
C ARG A 397 91.80 3.59 -11.55
N ALA A 398 91.54 3.33 -12.83
CA ALA A 398 92.60 3.22 -13.85
C ALA A 398 93.38 4.54 -14.01
N LYS A 399 92.70 5.69 -14.02
CA LYS A 399 93.35 7.01 -14.03
C LYS A 399 94.19 7.23 -12.76
N GLN A 400 93.64 6.95 -11.57
CA GLN A 400 94.34 7.15 -10.31
C GLN A 400 95.63 6.30 -10.21
N GLN A 401 95.61 5.08 -10.74
CA GLN A 401 96.80 4.22 -10.81
C GLN A 401 97.89 4.84 -11.70
N LEU A 402 97.54 5.28 -12.91
CA LEU A 402 98.47 5.96 -13.83
C LEU A 402 99.05 7.24 -13.24
N GLU A 403 98.25 8.04 -12.51
CA GLU A 403 98.73 9.23 -11.81
C GLU A 403 99.73 8.89 -10.68
N SER A 404 99.49 7.80 -9.94
CA SER A 404 100.43 7.27 -8.93
C SER A 404 101.74 6.82 -9.55
N ASP A 405 101.70 6.06 -10.63
CA ASP A 405 102.90 5.49 -11.27
C ASP A 405 103.74 6.59 -11.93
N LEU A 406 103.09 7.58 -12.56
CA LEU A 406 103.73 8.77 -13.10
C LEU A 406 104.35 9.67 -12.00
N ALA A 407 103.75 9.72 -10.80
CA ALA A 407 104.35 10.39 -9.65
C ALA A 407 105.59 9.65 -9.12
N GLN A 408 105.58 8.31 -9.07
CA GLN A 408 106.73 7.49 -8.69
C GLN A 408 107.89 7.66 -9.68
N MET A 409 107.63 7.60 -11.00
CA MET A 409 108.65 7.81 -12.04
C MET A 409 109.26 9.23 -11.96
N ARG A 410 108.47 10.26 -11.66
CA ARG A 410 108.99 11.63 -11.44
C ARG A 410 109.92 11.72 -10.23
N SER A 411 109.61 11.00 -9.14
CA SER A 411 110.47 10.95 -7.95
C SER A 411 111.82 10.29 -8.25
N ALA A 412 111.80 9.14 -8.95
CA ALA A 412 113.01 8.43 -9.38
C ALA A 412 113.89 9.28 -10.32
N PHE A 413 113.27 10.02 -11.25
CA PHE A 413 113.98 10.94 -12.15
C PHE A 413 114.68 12.08 -11.39
N LEU A 414 114.03 12.66 -10.37
CA LEU A 414 114.62 13.71 -9.52
C LEU A 414 115.81 13.18 -8.71
N GLN A 415 115.73 11.96 -8.16
CA GLN A 415 116.85 11.32 -7.47
C GLN A 415 118.05 11.12 -8.42
N ARG A 416 117.83 10.61 -9.63
CA ARG A 416 118.89 10.44 -10.65
C ARG A 416 119.52 11.78 -11.08
N GLY A 417 118.75 12.86 -11.06
CA GLY A 417 119.23 14.22 -11.32
C GLY A 417 120.26 14.69 -10.28
N HIS A 418 120.04 14.39 -9.00
CA HIS A 418 120.99 14.74 -7.93
C HIS A 418 122.30 13.93 -8.02
N GLU A 419 122.22 12.62 -8.28
CA GLU A 419 123.40 11.75 -8.48
C GLU A 419 124.30 12.25 -9.63
N LEU A 420 123.70 12.78 -10.71
CA LEU A 420 124.41 13.34 -11.85
C LEU A 420 125.16 14.64 -11.54
N ASP A 421 124.64 15.49 -10.66
CA ASP A 421 125.31 16.74 -10.27
C ASP A 421 126.47 16.48 -9.28
N GLU A 422 126.36 15.49 -8.38
CA GLU A 422 127.48 15.07 -7.52
C GLU A 422 128.68 14.53 -8.35
N LEU A 423 128.41 13.68 -9.35
CA LEU A 423 129.42 13.16 -10.29
C LEU A 423 130.11 14.28 -11.09
N ARG A 424 129.36 15.30 -11.51
CA ARG A 424 129.88 16.47 -12.24
C ARG A 424 130.86 17.27 -11.39
N ASP A 425 130.48 17.58 -10.15
CA ASP A 425 131.31 18.43 -9.28
C ASP A 425 132.55 17.69 -8.78
N GLN A 426 132.47 16.37 -8.56
CA GLN A 426 133.63 15.53 -8.29
C GLN A 426 134.62 15.48 -9.47
N THR A 427 134.12 15.53 -10.71
CA THR A 427 134.93 15.54 -11.94
C THR A 427 135.76 16.83 -12.08
N GLU A 428 135.17 18.00 -11.82
CA GLU A 428 135.91 19.28 -11.85
C GLU A 428 136.95 19.39 -10.73
N GLN A 429 136.66 18.85 -9.54
CA GLN A 429 137.61 18.86 -8.42
C GLN A 429 138.90 18.08 -8.75
N ASP A 430 138.82 16.99 -9.50
CA ASP A 430 140.00 16.20 -9.89
C ASP A 430 140.78 16.83 -11.06
N LYS A 431 140.12 17.50 -12.02
CA LYS A 431 140.81 18.33 -13.02
C LYS A 431 141.69 19.41 -12.36
N GLY A 432 141.17 20.08 -11.33
CA GLY A 432 141.91 21.09 -10.57
C GLY A 432 143.19 20.57 -9.92
N LYS A 433 143.23 19.29 -9.50
CA LYS A 433 144.42 18.64 -8.93
C LYS A 433 145.48 18.36 -10.01
N ILE A 434 145.06 17.85 -11.18
CA ILE A 434 145.95 17.54 -12.32
C ILE A 434 146.68 18.81 -12.82
N ALA A 435 145.99 19.95 -12.88
CA ALA A 435 146.58 21.22 -13.26
C ALA A 435 147.69 21.67 -12.27
N ARG A 436 147.44 21.53 -10.97
CA ARG A 436 148.39 21.96 -9.91
C ARG A 436 149.67 21.13 -9.91
N LEU A 437 149.54 19.80 -9.90
CA LEU A 437 150.67 18.86 -9.93
C LEU A 437 151.51 18.98 -11.21
N SER A 438 150.91 19.41 -12.33
CA SER A 438 151.66 19.63 -13.57
C SER A 438 152.62 20.82 -13.47
N GLY A 439 152.23 21.91 -12.79
CA GLY A 439 153.12 23.07 -12.58
C GLY A 439 154.25 22.81 -11.59
N GLU A 440 153.99 22.01 -10.54
CA GLU A 440 155.00 21.60 -9.56
C GLU A 440 156.10 20.73 -10.21
N LEU A 441 155.72 19.82 -11.13
CA LEU A 441 156.66 19.00 -11.90
C LEU A 441 157.54 19.84 -12.86
N GLU A 442 157.03 20.97 -13.34
CA GLU A 442 157.73 21.85 -14.29
C GLU A 442 158.78 22.70 -13.57
N ALA A 443 158.42 23.33 -12.44
CA ALA A 443 159.35 24.08 -11.59
C ALA A 443 160.54 23.23 -11.10
N ALA A 444 160.32 21.93 -10.82
CA ALA A 444 161.36 20.99 -10.40
C ALA A 444 162.40 20.68 -11.49
N ARG A 445 162.13 20.98 -12.77
CA ARG A 445 163.09 20.80 -13.89
C ARG A 445 164.04 21.99 -13.99
N ASP A 446 163.50 23.21 -13.95
CA ASP A 446 164.25 24.46 -13.97
C ASP A 446 165.33 24.56 -12.88
N GLU A 447 165.03 24.02 -11.69
CA GLU A 447 165.95 24.01 -10.55
C GLU A 447 167.19 23.12 -10.82
N LEU A 448 167.00 22.01 -11.54
CA LEU A 448 168.03 21.02 -11.83
C LEU A 448 169.06 21.53 -12.85
N GLU A 449 168.58 22.09 -13.97
CA GLU A 449 169.43 22.62 -15.05
C GLU A 449 170.37 23.75 -14.56
N ARG A 450 169.89 24.56 -13.60
CA ARG A 450 170.65 25.67 -12.98
C ARG A 450 171.79 25.21 -12.04
N LEU A 451 171.82 23.93 -11.66
CA LEU A 451 172.90 23.35 -10.84
C LEU A 451 174.02 22.79 -11.74
N GLU A 452 173.66 22.05 -12.79
CA GLU A 452 174.61 21.46 -13.75
C GLU A 452 175.50 22.54 -14.40
N GLN A 453 174.90 23.65 -14.84
CA GLN A 453 175.61 24.77 -15.47
C GLN A 453 176.64 25.47 -14.55
N ARG A 454 176.58 25.29 -13.22
CA ARG A 454 177.59 25.82 -12.28
C ARG A 454 178.80 24.88 -12.19
N HIS A 455 178.53 23.58 -12.06
CA HIS A 455 179.56 22.55 -11.90
C HIS A 455 180.52 22.51 -13.10
N GLU A 456 179.97 22.70 -14.30
CA GLU A 456 180.69 22.85 -15.57
C GLU A 456 181.66 24.06 -15.62
N ARG A 457 181.43 25.07 -14.77
CA ARG A 457 182.18 26.33 -14.76
C ARG A 457 183.43 26.25 -13.89
N ASP A 458 183.29 25.70 -12.68
CA ASP A 458 184.36 25.67 -11.68
C ASP A 458 185.48 24.69 -12.06
N ALA A 459 185.12 23.57 -12.71
CA ALA A 459 186.07 22.58 -13.24
C ALA A 459 187.11 23.20 -14.20
N ARG A 460 186.72 24.22 -14.97
CA ARG A 460 187.58 24.88 -15.96
C ARG A 460 188.62 25.81 -15.30
N HIS A 461 188.28 26.39 -14.15
CA HIS A 461 189.15 27.34 -13.44
C HIS A 461 190.35 26.64 -12.77
N LEU A 462 190.12 25.46 -12.20
CA LEU A 462 191.17 24.65 -11.56
C LEU A 462 192.23 24.15 -12.55
N ALA A 463 191.85 23.83 -13.79
CA ALA A 463 192.76 23.35 -14.83
C ALA A 463 193.80 24.41 -15.29
N GLN A 464 193.53 25.70 -15.07
CA GLN A 464 194.40 26.79 -15.52
C GLN A 464 195.54 27.09 -14.52
N MET A 465 195.28 26.98 -13.21
CA MET A 465 196.30 27.23 -12.16
C MET A 465 197.43 26.19 -12.19
N ALA A 466 197.16 24.96 -12.63
CA ALA A 466 198.08 23.83 -12.60
C ALA A 466 199.32 23.93 -13.53
N ARG A 467 199.48 25.02 -14.31
CA ARG A 467 200.55 25.15 -15.33
C ARG A 467 201.68 26.15 -15.00
N GLN A 468 201.62 26.88 -13.89
CA GLN A 468 202.52 28.03 -13.65
C GLN A 468 203.60 27.86 -12.56
N LEU A 469 203.58 26.78 -11.76
CA LEU A 469 204.50 26.61 -10.62
C LEU A 469 205.18 25.23 -10.67
N ALA A 470 206.42 25.19 -11.17
CA ALA A 470 207.12 23.94 -11.52
C ALA A 470 208.56 23.75 -10.93
N PRO A 471 209.26 24.78 -10.43
CA PRO A 471 210.47 24.56 -9.61
C PRO A 471 210.44 25.29 -8.24
N LEU A 472 211.15 24.73 -7.25
CA LEU A 472 211.25 25.18 -5.84
C LEU A 472 209.90 25.06 -5.07
N ILE A 473 209.57 23.99 -4.34
CA ILE A 473 210.37 23.05 -3.51
C ILE A 473 211.03 23.81 -2.33
N ARG A 474 210.80 23.50 -1.04
CA ARG A 474 210.63 22.18 -0.38
C ARG A 474 209.81 22.27 0.92
N GLN A 475 209.08 21.18 1.25
CA GLN A 475 208.75 20.70 2.62
C GLN A 475 207.83 21.55 3.53
N GLU A 476 206.77 21.10 4.23
CA GLU A 476 205.84 19.93 4.31
C GLU A 476 204.73 20.37 5.34
N LEU A 477 203.53 19.81 5.58
CA LEU A 477 202.56 18.88 4.95
C LEU A 477 201.28 18.96 5.85
N GLY A 478 200.00 18.80 5.46
CA GLY A 478 199.30 18.58 4.18
C GLY A 478 197.81 18.21 4.45
N ALA A 479 197.10 17.68 3.43
CA ALA A 479 195.76 17.03 3.47
C ALA A 479 194.46 17.89 3.66
N VAL A 480 193.27 17.45 3.20
CA VAL A 480 192.78 17.18 1.80
C VAL A 480 191.26 16.84 1.75
N LEU A 481 190.58 17.29 0.68
CA LEU A 481 189.25 16.86 0.15
C LEU A 481 187.97 16.92 1.02
N ASP A 482 186.91 17.50 0.45
CA ASP A 482 185.57 16.87 0.40
C ASP A 482 184.83 17.31 -0.87
N SER A 483 184.42 16.36 -1.72
CA SER A 483 183.77 16.60 -3.02
C SER A 483 182.38 15.95 -3.12
N LYS A 484 181.88 15.34 -2.04
CA LYS A 484 180.82 14.33 -2.14
C LYS A 484 179.38 14.86 -2.06
N ARG A 485 179.20 16.13 -1.72
CA ARG A 485 177.88 16.72 -1.41
C ARG A 485 177.04 17.15 -2.62
N ALA A 486 177.60 17.19 -3.83
CA ALA A 486 176.87 17.64 -5.02
C ALA A 486 175.95 16.55 -5.59
N GLU A 487 176.45 15.32 -5.74
CA GLU A 487 175.74 14.21 -6.41
C GLU A 487 174.50 13.75 -5.64
N GLU A 488 174.53 13.78 -4.30
CA GLU A 488 173.40 13.38 -3.45
C GLU A 488 172.16 14.27 -3.62
N VAL A 489 172.33 15.55 -4.00
CA VAL A 489 171.21 16.49 -4.21
C VAL A 489 170.51 16.21 -5.54
N VAL A 490 171.28 16.00 -6.61
CA VAL A 490 170.77 15.62 -7.94
C VAL A 490 169.98 14.31 -7.86
N ALA A 491 170.55 13.31 -7.16
CA ALA A 491 169.91 12.01 -6.97
C ALA A 491 168.63 12.04 -6.10
N ARG A 492 168.35 13.14 -5.39
CA ARG A 492 167.07 13.33 -4.66
C ARG A 492 165.99 13.89 -5.58
N LEU A 493 166.29 14.95 -6.34
CA LEU A 493 165.35 15.64 -7.22
C LEU A 493 164.81 14.71 -8.33
N GLU A 494 165.65 13.84 -8.89
CA GLU A 494 165.22 12.80 -9.85
C GLU A 494 164.14 11.86 -9.28
N ARG A 495 164.17 11.56 -7.97
CA ARG A 495 163.17 10.68 -7.32
C ARG A 495 161.84 11.40 -7.10
N GLU A 496 161.88 12.68 -6.72
CA GLU A 496 160.69 13.51 -6.51
C GLU A 496 159.95 13.74 -7.84
N LYS A 497 160.71 14.02 -8.92
CA LYS A 497 160.24 14.08 -10.32
C LYS A 497 159.55 12.78 -10.78
N ALA A 498 160.10 11.61 -10.44
CA ALA A 498 159.50 10.32 -10.76
C ALA A 498 158.19 10.06 -9.99
N ALA A 499 158.13 10.42 -8.70
CA ALA A 499 156.93 10.22 -7.88
C ALA A 499 155.73 11.07 -8.36
N LEU A 500 155.98 12.34 -8.71
CA LEU A 500 154.95 13.25 -9.25
C LEU A 500 154.38 12.74 -10.59
N ALA A 501 155.21 12.17 -11.46
CA ALA A 501 154.76 11.62 -12.74
C ALA A 501 153.76 10.46 -12.56
N VAL A 502 154.02 9.54 -11.62
CA VAL A 502 153.10 8.41 -11.32
C VAL A 502 151.76 8.90 -10.77
N SER A 503 151.77 9.93 -9.92
CA SER A 503 150.54 10.52 -9.36
C SER A 503 149.64 11.11 -10.46
N LYS A 504 150.22 11.80 -11.44
CA LYS A 504 149.49 12.39 -12.58
C LYS A 504 148.75 11.32 -13.40
N THR A 505 149.43 10.26 -13.83
CA THR A 505 148.81 9.20 -14.66
C THR A 505 147.68 8.46 -13.95
N SER A 506 147.75 8.34 -12.61
CA SER A 506 146.68 7.75 -11.81
C SER A 506 145.40 8.61 -11.83
N LEU A 507 145.54 9.94 -11.74
CA LEU A 507 144.39 10.87 -11.81
C LEU A 507 143.81 10.96 -13.22
N GLU A 508 144.64 10.94 -14.27
CA GLU A 508 144.20 10.93 -15.67
C GLU A 508 143.37 9.66 -16.00
N THR A 509 143.80 8.50 -15.49
CA THR A 509 143.02 7.25 -15.60
C THR A 509 141.66 7.35 -14.91
N ARG A 510 141.61 7.91 -13.69
CA ARG A 510 140.38 8.09 -12.90
C ARG A 510 139.39 9.06 -13.57
N LEU A 511 139.88 10.11 -14.22
CA LEU A 511 139.07 11.05 -14.98
C LEU A 511 138.37 10.37 -16.18
N SER A 512 139.03 9.40 -16.82
CA SER A 512 138.45 8.65 -17.94
C SER A 512 137.23 7.82 -17.51
N VAL A 513 137.31 7.12 -16.37
CA VAL A 513 136.21 6.25 -15.87
C VAL A 513 134.95 7.06 -15.56
N LEU A 514 135.09 8.16 -14.80
CA LEU A 514 133.97 9.07 -14.48
C LEU A 514 133.30 9.66 -15.73
N SER A 515 134.06 9.86 -16.81
CA SER A 515 133.51 10.37 -18.07
C SER A 515 132.62 9.35 -18.80
N GLU A 516 132.89 8.04 -18.69
CA GLU A 516 132.01 7.00 -19.21
C GLU A 516 130.73 6.84 -18.38
N GLU A 517 130.83 6.92 -17.06
CA GLU A 517 129.68 6.78 -16.16
C GLU A 517 128.65 7.90 -16.41
N MET A 518 129.10 9.16 -16.53
CA MET A 518 128.24 10.27 -16.94
C MET A 518 127.57 10.06 -18.31
N ALA A 519 128.23 9.38 -19.25
CA ALA A 519 127.65 9.11 -20.57
C ALA A 519 126.52 8.07 -20.50
N ARG A 520 126.68 7.03 -19.68
CA ARG A 520 125.66 5.98 -19.47
C ARG A 520 124.41 6.54 -18.78
N GLU A 521 124.58 7.34 -17.73
CA GLU A 521 123.46 7.94 -17.00
C GLU A 521 122.65 8.92 -17.86
N ARG A 522 123.30 9.66 -18.77
CA ARG A 522 122.59 10.52 -19.73
C ARG A 522 121.68 9.73 -20.69
N MET A 523 122.06 8.52 -21.10
CA MET A 523 121.19 7.65 -21.89
C MET A 523 120.03 7.09 -21.07
N ALA A 524 120.26 6.74 -19.79
CA ALA A 524 119.20 6.29 -18.89
C ALA A 524 118.14 7.39 -18.64
N ALA A 525 118.58 8.63 -18.43
CA ALA A 525 117.70 9.79 -18.27
C ALA A 525 116.84 10.05 -19.52
N ALA A 526 117.42 9.95 -20.72
CA ALA A 526 116.67 10.10 -21.98
C ALA A 526 115.58 9.03 -22.15
N SER A 527 115.85 7.78 -21.73
CA SER A 527 114.86 6.71 -21.73
C SER A 527 113.68 7.00 -20.78
N HIS A 528 113.96 7.53 -19.58
CA HIS A 528 112.93 7.91 -18.60
C HIS A 528 111.99 9.00 -19.12
N VAL A 529 112.52 10.00 -19.84
CA VAL A 529 111.71 11.07 -20.45
C VAL A 529 110.76 10.50 -21.52
N SER A 530 111.20 9.51 -22.28
CA SER A 530 110.35 8.80 -23.25
C SER A 530 109.20 8.06 -22.57
N GLY A 531 109.47 7.32 -21.49
CA GLY A 531 108.45 6.64 -20.69
C GLY A 531 107.41 7.59 -20.09
N LEU A 532 107.86 8.68 -19.46
CA LEU A 532 106.98 9.73 -18.91
C LEU A 532 106.11 10.40 -20.00
N THR A 533 106.58 10.45 -21.23
CA THR A 533 105.81 11.00 -22.37
C THR A 533 104.71 10.02 -22.79
N ALA A 534 105.01 8.73 -22.87
CA ALA A 534 104.04 7.70 -23.23
C ALA A 534 102.86 7.61 -22.24
N GLU A 535 103.14 7.62 -20.93
CA GLU A 535 102.06 7.58 -19.92
C GLU A 535 101.22 8.86 -19.87
N LEU A 536 101.81 10.01 -20.22
CA LEU A 536 101.07 11.26 -20.37
C LEU A 536 100.14 11.25 -21.60
N ASP A 537 100.50 10.53 -22.67
CA ASP A 537 99.62 10.29 -23.81
C ASP A 537 98.52 9.24 -23.52
N ASN A 538 98.79 8.25 -22.65
CA ASN A 538 97.79 7.28 -22.18
C ASN A 538 96.68 7.92 -21.31
N LEU A 539 96.99 8.97 -20.54
CA LEU A 539 96.01 9.66 -19.68
C LEU A 539 94.95 10.44 -20.48
N LYS A 540 95.33 11.13 -21.56
CA LYS A 540 94.43 11.99 -22.35
C LYS A 540 93.13 11.31 -22.84
N PRO A 541 93.14 10.10 -23.43
CA PRO A 541 91.90 9.42 -23.82
C PRO A 541 91.08 8.92 -22.63
N LEU A 542 91.71 8.63 -21.48
CA LEU A 542 90.98 8.26 -20.26
C LEU A 542 90.21 9.47 -19.69
N GLU A 543 90.82 10.66 -19.66
CA GLU A 543 90.15 11.88 -19.20
C GLU A 543 88.90 12.19 -20.03
N LYS A 544 89.04 12.17 -21.36
CA LYS A 544 87.89 12.34 -22.28
C LYS A 544 86.80 11.29 -22.06
N LYS A 545 87.16 10.05 -21.75
CA LYS A 545 86.20 8.97 -21.46
C LYS A 545 85.49 9.16 -20.11
N VAL A 546 86.16 9.74 -19.10
CA VAL A 546 85.51 10.16 -17.84
C VAL A 546 84.48 11.25 -18.11
N GLU A 547 84.82 12.28 -18.90
CA GLU A 547 83.88 13.35 -19.27
C GLU A 547 82.67 12.82 -20.04
N GLU A 548 82.87 11.91 -21.00
CA GLU A 548 81.78 11.29 -21.78
C GLU A 548 80.83 10.46 -20.92
N ILE A 549 81.37 9.59 -20.04
CA ILE A 549 80.55 8.75 -19.15
C ILE A 549 79.83 9.62 -18.10
N SER A 550 80.49 10.63 -17.53
CA SER A 550 79.86 11.56 -16.58
C SER A 550 78.68 12.30 -17.22
N LEU A 551 78.87 12.83 -18.43
CA LEU A 551 77.81 13.56 -19.14
C LEU A 551 76.62 12.67 -19.54
N GLU A 552 76.85 11.40 -19.85
CA GLU A 552 75.75 10.44 -20.07
C GLU A 552 75.03 10.09 -18.76
N LEU A 553 75.78 9.90 -17.66
CA LEU A 553 75.24 9.64 -16.33
C LEU A 553 74.39 10.81 -15.82
N ASP A 554 74.85 12.05 -15.96
CA ASP A 554 74.09 13.27 -15.61
C ASP A 554 72.78 13.37 -16.40
N ARG A 555 72.83 13.09 -17.72
CA ARG A 555 71.63 13.06 -18.58
C ARG A 555 70.64 11.96 -18.17
N LYS A 556 71.14 10.77 -17.82
CA LYS A 556 70.31 9.67 -17.33
C LYS A 556 69.73 9.95 -15.95
N ALA A 557 70.49 10.59 -15.05
CA ALA A 557 70.01 11.01 -13.74
C ALA A 557 68.88 12.05 -13.86
N ALA A 558 69.04 13.10 -14.68
CA ALA A 558 68.00 14.09 -14.92
C ALA A 558 66.75 13.50 -15.61
N ALA A 559 66.93 12.54 -16.53
CA ALA A 559 65.82 11.80 -17.12
C ALA A 559 65.09 10.93 -16.09
N LEU A 560 65.82 10.25 -15.20
CA LEU A 560 65.23 9.44 -14.13
C LEU A 560 64.56 10.29 -13.05
N GLU A 561 65.08 11.47 -12.71
CA GLU A 561 64.41 12.44 -11.84
C GLU A 561 63.10 12.95 -12.46
N THR A 562 63.10 13.21 -13.77
CA THR A 562 61.87 13.54 -14.52
C THR A 562 60.86 12.39 -14.50
N ILE A 563 61.30 11.15 -14.73
CA ILE A 563 60.44 9.96 -14.65
C ILE A 563 59.95 9.75 -13.21
N ALA A 564 60.78 9.99 -12.18
CA ALA A 564 60.41 9.86 -10.79
C ALA A 564 59.38 10.91 -10.35
N SER A 565 59.50 12.17 -10.82
CA SER A 565 58.49 13.19 -10.56
C SER A 565 57.15 12.85 -11.22
N GLU A 566 57.17 12.30 -12.44
CA GLU A 566 55.97 11.86 -13.15
C GLU A 566 55.35 10.58 -12.55
N VAL A 567 56.16 9.61 -12.12
CA VAL A 567 55.71 8.43 -11.36
C VAL A 567 55.13 8.85 -10.00
N ASN A 568 55.70 9.86 -9.33
CA ASN A 568 55.13 10.41 -8.09
C ASN A 568 53.81 11.17 -8.35
N ARG A 569 53.72 11.95 -9.43
CA ARG A 569 52.46 12.60 -9.85
C ARG A 569 51.37 11.56 -10.12
N LEU A 570 51.68 10.54 -10.93
CA LEU A 570 50.74 9.47 -11.27
C LEU A 570 50.43 8.55 -10.07
N ALA A 571 51.36 8.36 -9.12
CA ALA A 571 51.08 7.66 -7.86
C ALA A 571 50.19 8.48 -6.92
N ALA A 572 50.35 9.80 -6.86
CA ALA A 572 49.44 10.69 -6.14
C ALA A 572 48.05 10.75 -6.81
N GLU A 573 47.99 10.77 -8.14
CA GLU A 573 46.74 10.66 -8.90
C GLU A 573 46.08 9.29 -8.69
N ARG A 574 46.84 8.19 -8.66
CA ARG A 574 46.35 6.85 -8.29
C ARG A 574 45.85 6.78 -6.85
N ASP A 575 46.50 7.45 -5.90
CA ASP A 575 45.98 7.52 -4.53
C ASP A 575 44.72 8.40 -4.45
N ASN A 576 44.56 9.38 -5.34
CA ASN A 576 43.29 10.06 -5.62
C ASN A 576 42.29 9.20 -6.44
N LEU A 577 42.66 8.00 -6.92
CA LEU A 577 41.73 7.00 -7.45
C LEU A 577 41.13 6.10 -6.36
N LYS A 578 41.62 6.11 -5.11
CA LYS A 578 40.93 5.39 -4.00
C LYS A 578 39.49 5.92 -3.78
N PRO A 579 39.22 7.24 -3.87
CA PRO A 579 37.87 7.77 -4.04
C PRO A 579 37.10 7.30 -5.29
N LEU A 580 37.77 6.88 -6.37
CA LEU A 580 37.13 6.30 -7.55
C LEU A 580 36.84 4.80 -7.39
N GLU A 581 37.72 4.03 -6.75
CA GLU A 581 37.44 2.64 -6.33
C GLU A 581 36.21 2.60 -5.42
N LYS A 582 36.14 3.52 -4.44
CA LYS A 582 34.95 3.69 -3.59
C LYS A 582 33.70 4.08 -4.40
N LYS A 583 33.83 4.89 -5.46
CA LYS A 583 32.71 5.19 -6.37
C LYS A 583 32.29 4.01 -7.24
N VAL A 584 33.21 3.14 -7.67
CA VAL A 584 32.89 1.88 -8.36
C VAL A 584 32.03 1.01 -7.44
N GLU A 585 32.42 0.89 -6.17
CA GLU A 585 31.68 0.10 -5.17
C GLU A 585 30.34 0.74 -4.77
N GLU A 586 30.27 2.08 -4.67
CA GLU A 586 29.01 2.82 -4.46
C GLU A 586 28.04 2.67 -5.64
N VAL A 587 28.52 2.81 -6.89
CA VAL A 587 27.69 2.64 -8.10
C VAL A 587 27.28 1.19 -8.31
N SER A 588 28.14 0.22 -8.01
CA SER A 588 27.76 -1.21 -8.00
C SER A 588 26.69 -1.49 -6.94
N SER A 589 26.85 -0.94 -5.73
CA SER A 589 25.86 -1.05 -4.67
C SER A 589 24.52 -0.37 -5.02
N GLU A 590 24.54 0.71 -5.79
CA GLU A 590 23.31 1.29 -6.34
C GLU A 590 22.71 0.38 -7.43
N LEU A 591 23.53 -0.16 -8.33
CA LEU A 591 23.08 -1.06 -9.40
C LEU A 591 22.38 -2.31 -8.87
N ASP A 592 22.90 -2.92 -7.81
CA ASP A 592 22.26 -4.05 -7.12
C ASP A 592 20.91 -3.65 -6.51
N ARG A 593 20.82 -2.48 -5.86
CA ARG A 593 19.57 -1.94 -5.30
C ARG A 593 18.52 -1.65 -6.39
N LYS A 594 18.93 -1.07 -7.52
CA LYS A 594 18.04 -0.82 -8.68
C LYS A 594 17.56 -2.14 -9.30
N SER A 595 18.42 -3.15 -9.35
CA SER A 595 18.08 -4.48 -9.85
C SER A 595 17.05 -5.18 -8.96
N ALA A 596 17.26 -5.18 -7.64
CA ALA A 596 16.28 -5.71 -6.68
C ALA A 596 14.94 -4.94 -6.71
N ALA A 597 14.97 -3.62 -6.92
CA ALA A 597 13.75 -2.82 -7.09
C ALA A 597 12.97 -3.19 -8.36
N LEU A 598 13.66 -3.48 -9.48
CA LEU A 598 13.03 -3.96 -10.71
C LEU A 598 12.38 -5.35 -10.54
N GLU A 599 13.01 -6.27 -9.82
CA GLU A 599 12.42 -7.58 -9.50
C GLU A 599 11.19 -7.45 -8.58
N ALA A 600 11.25 -6.56 -7.57
CA ALA A 600 10.13 -6.29 -6.68
C ALA A 600 8.91 -5.72 -7.44
N VAL A 601 9.12 -4.70 -8.28
CA VAL A 601 8.06 -4.10 -9.13
C VAL A 601 7.50 -5.12 -10.12
N THR A 602 8.36 -5.96 -10.73
CA THR A 602 7.92 -7.05 -11.62
C THR A 602 7.01 -8.04 -10.89
N THR A 603 7.34 -8.35 -9.64
CA THR A 603 6.55 -9.25 -8.78
C THR A 603 5.21 -8.62 -8.38
N GLU A 604 5.18 -7.34 -8.01
CA GLU A 604 3.94 -6.62 -7.70
C GLU A 604 3.00 -6.56 -8.92
N ILE A 605 3.52 -6.22 -10.10
CA ILE A 605 2.77 -6.24 -11.37
C ILE A 605 2.19 -7.63 -11.65
N SER A 606 2.95 -8.70 -11.40
CA SER A 606 2.50 -10.10 -11.59
C SER A 606 1.31 -10.45 -10.70
N VAL A 607 1.37 -10.09 -9.42
CA VAL A 607 0.28 -10.31 -8.46
C VAL A 607 -0.97 -9.53 -8.87
N ILE A 608 -0.86 -8.23 -9.14
CA ILE A 608 -2.02 -7.37 -9.43
C ILE A 608 -2.65 -7.73 -10.79
N ARG A 609 -1.88 -8.18 -11.78
CA ARG A 609 -2.42 -8.75 -13.03
C ARG A 609 -3.25 -10.01 -12.77
N THR A 610 -2.79 -10.89 -11.87
CA THR A 610 -3.50 -12.11 -11.47
C THR A 610 -4.81 -11.79 -10.75
N GLU A 611 -4.79 -10.81 -9.83
CA GLU A 611 -6.00 -10.32 -9.16
C GLU A 611 -7.00 -9.71 -10.17
N ARG A 612 -6.55 -8.78 -11.02
CA ARG A 612 -7.37 -8.16 -12.08
C ARG A 612 -8.08 -9.20 -12.94
N ASP A 613 -7.37 -10.23 -13.39
CA ASP A 613 -7.92 -11.25 -14.29
C ASP A 613 -8.93 -12.18 -13.59
N SER A 614 -8.83 -12.32 -12.26
CA SER A 614 -9.83 -13.01 -11.43
C SER A 614 -11.15 -12.25 -11.26
N LEU A 615 -11.14 -10.92 -11.38
CA LEU A 615 -12.35 -10.07 -11.26
C LEU A 615 -13.24 -10.15 -12.52
N LYS A 616 -12.63 -10.30 -13.70
CA LYS A 616 -13.32 -10.35 -15.00
C LYS A 616 -14.47 -11.39 -15.11
N PRO A 617 -14.34 -12.64 -14.64
CA PRO A 617 -15.47 -13.58 -14.59
C PRO A 617 -16.50 -13.28 -13.51
N LEU A 618 -16.18 -12.48 -12.48
CA LEU A 618 -17.14 -12.05 -11.44
C LEU A 618 -17.99 -10.87 -11.95
N GLU A 619 -17.35 -9.89 -12.61
CA GLU A 619 -17.99 -8.79 -13.34
C GLU A 619 -19.07 -9.33 -14.28
N LYS A 620 -18.70 -10.23 -15.20
CA LYS A 620 -19.64 -10.85 -16.14
C LYS A 620 -20.81 -11.58 -15.47
N LYS A 621 -20.56 -12.34 -14.39
CA LYS A 621 -21.64 -13.04 -13.64
C LYS A 621 -22.61 -12.07 -12.98
N ALA A 622 -22.14 -10.93 -12.48
CA ALA A 622 -22.99 -9.90 -11.89
C ALA A 622 -23.85 -9.21 -12.95
N GLU A 623 -23.29 -8.95 -14.15
CA GLU A 623 -24.00 -8.41 -15.31
C GLU A 623 -25.12 -9.35 -15.80
N GLU A 624 -24.81 -10.64 -15.98
CA GLU A 624 -25.78 -11.67 -16.41
C GLU A 624 -26.92 -11.85 -15.41
N ALA A 625 -26.61 -11.84 -14.10
CA ALA A 625 -27.62 -11.90 -13.04
C ALA A 625 -28.51 -10.64 -12.99
N GLY A 626 -27.93 -9.45 -13.17
CA GLY A 626 -28.67 -8.18 -13.24
C GLY A 626 -29.71 -8.20 -14.36
N LYS A 627 -29.29 -8.57 -15.58
CA LYS A 627 -30.18 -8.67 -16.76
C LYS A 627 -31.33 -9.66 -16.57
N ALA A 628 -31.08 -10.78 -15.88
CA ALA A 628 -32.13 -11.76 -15.57
C ALA A 628 -33.17 -11.21 -14.58
N LEU A 629 -32.75 -10.41 -13.60
CA LEU A 629 -33.65 -9.75 -12.65
C LEU A 629 -34.42 -8.60 -13.30
N GLU A 630 -33.81 -7.81 -14.18
CA GLU A 630 -34.49 -6.79 -14.98
C GLU A 630 -35.61 -7.38 -15.85
N HIS A 631 -35.33 -8.48 -16.56
CA HIS A 631 -36.34 -9.19 -17.35
C HIS A 631 -37.53 -9.63 -16.49
N LYS A 632 -37.25 -10.23 -15.33
CA LYS A 632 -38.28 -10.72 -14.39
C LYS A 632 -39.08 -9.59 -13.74
N ALA A 633 -38.46 -8.44 -13.49
CA ALA A 633 -39.16 -7.23 -13.06
C ALA A 633 -40.08 -6.68 -14.17
N ALA A 634 -39.65 -6.73 -15.43
CA ALA A 634 -40.47 -6.34 -16.58
C ALA A 634 -41.67 -7.28 -16.77
N GLU A 635 -41.50 -8.60 -16.62
CA GLU A 635 -42.61 -9.58 -16.64
C GLU A 635 -43.66 -9.29 -15.56
N LEU A 636 -43.21 -9.00 -14.33
CA LEU A 636 -44.10 -8.73 -13.19
C LEU A 636 -44.82 -7.37 -13.30
N GLU A 637 -44.14 -6.33 -13.80
CA GLU A 637 -44.77 -5.03 -14.08
C GLU A 637 -45.74 -5.14 -15.27
N ALA A 638 -45.39 -5.91 -16.32
CA ALA A 638 -46.31 -6.20 -17.43
C ALA A 638 -47.54 -6.98 -16.96
N PHE A 639 -47.40 -7.94 -16.04
CA PHE A 639 -48.54 -8.62 -15.41
C PHE A 639 -49.40 -7.63 -14.60
N LYS A 640 -48.79 -6.75 -13.79
CA LYS A 640 -49.50 -5.71 -13.03
C LYS A 640 -50.26 -4.76 -13.95
N GLN A 641 -49.62 -4.26 -15.01
CA GLN A 641 -50.27 -3.42 -16.02
C GLN A 641 -51.39 -4.16 -16.76
N ALA A 642 -51.19 -5.43 -17.13
CA ALA A 642 -52.21 -6.24 -17.78
C ALA A 642 -53.44 -6.49 -16.88
N VAL A 643 -53.26 -6.64 -15.57
CA VAL A 643 -54.37 -6.68 -14.60
C VAL A 643 -55.08 -5.33 -14.52
N ALA A 644 -54.33 -4.23 -14.35
CA ALA A 644 -54.89 -2.88 -14.21
C ALA A 644 -55.60 -2.35 -15.46
N SER A 645 -55.13 -2.73 -16.66
CA SER A 645 -55.71 -2.34 -17.97
C SER A 645 -56.69 -3.38 -18.54
N SER A 646 -57.01 -4.43 -17.79
CA SER A 646 -57.80 -5.58 -18.28
C SER A 646 -59.24 -5.19 -18.65
N THR A 647 -59.48 -4.94 -19.94
CA THR A 647 -60.83 -4.92 -20.53
C THR A 647 -61.36 -6.33 -20.84
N SER A 648 -60.69 -7.36 -20.34
CA SER A 648 -60.88 -8.77 -20.72
C SER A 648 -62.19 -9.36 -20.18
N TRP A 649 -62.67 -10.37 -20.91
CA TRP A 649 -63.98 -11.00 -20.72
C TRP A 649 -64.12 -11.75 -19.39
N ARG A 650 -63.03 -12.29 -18.82
CA ARG A 650 -63.02 -13.00 -17.52
C ARG A 650 -63.07 -12.11 -16.28
N LEU A 651 -63.31 -10.80 -16.45
CA LEU A 651 -63.19 -9.82 -15.37
C LEU A 651 -64.23 -8.73 -15.52
N THR A 652 -64.32 -8.15 -16.72
CA THR A 652 -65.22 -7.02 -17.01
C THR A 652 -66.46 -7.43 -17.79
N ALA A 653 -66.63 -8.69 -18.21
CA ALA A 653 -67.90 -9.14 -18.79
C ALA A 653 -68.99 -9.41 -17.72
N PRO A 654 -68.69 -10.05 -16.55
CA PRO A 654 -69.66 -10.14 -15.46
C PRO A 654 -70.08 -8.76 -14.97
N LEU A 655 -69.11 -7.86 -14.74
CA LEU A 655 -69.36 -6.46 -14.37
C LEU A 655 -70.10 -5.66 -15.45
N ARG A 656 -69.93 -5.95 -16.75
CA ARG A 656 -70.74 -5.33 -17.83
C ARG A 656 -72.12 -5.98 -18.00
N GLY A 657 -72.27 -7.26 -17.70
CA GLY A 657 -73.58 -7.94 -17.62
C GLY A 657 -74.41 -7.36 -16.49
N ILE A 658 -73.83 -7.28 -15.28
CA ILE A 658 -74.38 -6.55 -14.15
C ILE A 658 -74.58 -5.07 -14.48
N SER A 659 -73.66 -4.39 -15.19
CA SER A 659 -73.91 -2.99 -15.59
C SER A 659 -75.10 -2.83 -16.54
N ARG A 660 -75.41 -3.82 -17.39
CA ARG A 660 -76.62 -3.81 -18.24
C ARG A 660 -77.89 -4.13 -17.44
N LEU A 661 -77.81 -5.03 -16.45
CA LEU A 661 -78.92 -5.33 -15.54
C LEU A 661 -79.21 -4.17 -14.57
N LEU A 662 -78.18 -3.50 -14.05
CA LEU A 662 -78.29 -2.38 -13.10
C LEU A 662 -78.67 -1.05 -13.75
N LYS A 663 -78.35 -0.82 -15.03
CA LYS A 663 -78.70 0.42 -15.77
C LYS A 663 -80.07 0.38 -16.44
N GLY A 664 -80.71 -0.79 -16.47
CA GLY A 664 -82.01 -1.00 -17.08
C GLY A 664 -82.00 -1.10 -18.62
N ARG A 665 -83.10 -1.66 -19.11
CA ARG A 665 -83.70 -1.39 -20.41
C ARG A 665 -85.10 -0.86 -20.16
#